data_AF-A0A954WXR3-F1
#
_entry.id   AF-A0A954WXR3-F1
#
_cell.length_a   1.000
_cell.length_b   1.000
_cell.length_c   1.000
_cell.angle_alpha   90.00
_cell.angle_beta   90.00
_cell.angle_gamma   90.00
#
_symmetry.space_group_name_H-M   'P 1'
#
loop_
_entity.id
_entity.type
_entity.pdbx_description
1 polymer ?
#
loop_
_entity_poly.entity_id
_entity_poly.type
_entity_poly.pdbx_seq_one_letter_code
_entity_poly.pdbx_strand_id
1 'polypeptide(L)'
;MRLQISWFAWLFALWLALWPGRRLWERLDHQLTPGSWTEKLREDATRCTSFVLPRDRYVAITLPRKRGDIRLLTNAALPYSVATNKSERLETERWTYAIEYQFQDSHGEVLTSGQYHFRTNCLLYQDRRSGELFTNTFFASRLVIPASMRPMVIGEARIPTDAARLQLRLLQSHNDIQDITVRAYAPLDEAERKVQKWNRLSPEKRKQLSRANVYPSVLLRDAERERLMDSQWTLLLPDGVAGADYEPRTLYTLKLNTGQLIYDMALPAGLPVAKGMRGIVPVPTGPGAAKLRFNTRPTYLSRTRNLTVLYHRGQNSAPESSTVAIDSARDREFTIPANGGILEIVAPFEVSIEAFWKGQETAEWMEITPCPETLSQYELQPKTNVTYSLAHLNGLPTPIKLCLRRPSVTEPSVVEWELLDPNRVVVAAGTITMNEYVSRFDRRVQNADLAPTSEPVNRFFDVTTDIAYLRIRAVRGNVLVATYSRPQELPVHRTVPHDYSAYERSLSDNNTWFLMWPTELSEGLQTVSVSTQPRPPKTRDDIIAGRFEWEDFLPVGARPAMEALVARNAALPVRPELLPFTYNRIRSGHEFSIATVTHERAGPRLYFRANHSPQTLRVMAGSQLLSTHTLHANHGSIRLADVETQEVDTSSIRIDVDDPNTELFVNRVSLAQSDPTYVKRLLHPIDPGETLTFHYKRSFEPNELVTLKFFPSSGQKPSSTAPVHTRLQISLLAKRVESNQAFSTWTHLERTVDVNFTPNNQAEAVPIVLASNDEQIAPGQPIFLPIGEDIAEASFPIQIRLLNGNRGYVSLYQLRQELKFDSKVSVE
;
A
#
# COMPACT_ATOMS: atom_id res chain seq x y z
N MET A 1 -19.74 -82.90 -6.93
CA MET A 1 -19.01 -81.61 -6.76
C MET A 1 -18.67 -80.93 -8.10
N ARG A 2 -19.54 -81.01 -9.13
CA ARG A 2 -19.45 -80.23 -10.39
C ARG A 2 -20.72 -79.41 -10.70
N LEU A 3 -21.77 -79.53 -9.88
CA LEU A 3 -23.04 -78.80 -10.05
C LEU A 3 -23.16 -77.53 -9.18
N GLN A 4 -22.32 -77.35 -8.15
CA GLN A 4 -22.39 -76.15 -7.28
C GLN A 4 -21.58 -74.94 -7.79
N ILE A 5 -20.60 -75.15 -8.68
CA ILE A 5 -19.77 -74.05 -9.21
C ILE A 5 -20.50 -73.28 -10.33
N SER A 6 -21.41 -73.95 -11.05
CA SER A 6 -22.21 -73.31 -12.12
C SER A 6 -23.22 -72.30 -11.57
N TRP A 7 -23.83 -72.59 -10.41
CA TRP A 7 -24.86 -71.72 -9.84
C TRP A 7 -24.30 -70.42 -9.27
N PHE A 8 -23.12 -70.46 -8.65
CA PHE A 8 -22.42 -69.26 -8.19
C PHE A 8 -21.91 -68.38 -9.34
N ALA A 9 -21.43 -68.98 -10.43
CA ALA A 9 -21.00 -68.23 -11.61
C ALA A 9 -22.18 -67.51 -12.27
N TRP A 10 -23.36 -68.15 -12.33
CA TRP A 10 -24.58 -67.52 -12.86
C TRP A 10 -25.11 -66.41 -11.95
N LEU A 11 -25.12 -66.59 -10.63
CA LEU A 11 -25.50 -65.53 -9.68
C LEU A 11 -24.52 -64.35 -9.72
N PHE A 12 -23.22 -64.60 -9.83
CA PHE A 12 -22.21 -63.55 -9.93
C PHE A 12 -22.29 -62.79 -11.26
N ALA A 13 -22.55 -63.48 -12.37
CA ALA A 13 -22.81 -62.86 -13.67
C ALA A 13 -24.12 -62.04 -13.68
N LEU A 14 -25.18 -62.53 -13.03
CA LEU A 14 -26.43 -61.79 -12.87
C LEU A 14 -26.25 -60.53 -12.01
N TRP A 15 -25.43 -60.61 -10.96
CA TRP A 15 -25.11 -59.50 -10.08
C TRP A 15 -24.22 -58.44 -10.78
N LEU A 16 -23.25 -58.88 -11.59
CA LEU A 16 -22.44 -58.00 -12.44
C LEU A 16 -23.23 -57.36 -13.59
N ALA A 17 -24.30 -58.01 -14.09
CA ALA A 17 -25.18 -57.44 -15.10
C ALA A 17 -26.20 -56.43 -14.52
N LEU A 18 -26.57 -56.57 -13.25
CA LEU A 18 -27.49 -55.65 -12.56
C LEU A 18 -26.79 -54.40 -11.96
N TRP A 19 -25.47 -54.45 -11.74
CA TRP A 19 -24.70 -53.31 -11.21
C TRP A 19 -24.66 -52.08 -12.15
N PRO A 20 -24.43 -52.23 -13.48
CA PRO A 20 -24.53 -51.12 -14.42
C PRO A 20 -25.96 -50.58 -14.48
N GLY A 21 -26.95 -51.47 -14.36
CA GLY A 21 -28.37 -51.12 -14.33
C GLY A 21 -28.71 -50.17 -13.19
N ARG A 22 -28.15 -50.39 -11.98
CA ARG A 22 -28.39 -49.52 -10.81
C ARG A 22 -27.74 -48.14 -10.94
N ARG A 23 -26.52 -48.06 -11.48
CA ARG A 23 -25.85 -46.77 -11.76
C ARG A 23 -26.44 -46.03 -12.95
N LEU A 24 -26.94 -46.77 -13.95
CA LEU A 24 -27.69 -46.20 -15.06
C LEU A 24 -29.07 -45.72 -14.59
N TRP A 25 -29.72 -46.46 -13.69
CA TRP A 25 -30.96 -46.03 -13.03
C TRP A 25 -30.74 -44.82 -12.13
N GLU A 26 -29.66 -44.74 -11.35
CA GLU A 26 -29.36 -43.55 -10.53
C GLU A 26 -29.02 -42.32 -11.40
N ARG A 27 -28.35 -42.51 -12.55
CA ARG A 27 -28.12 -41.44 -13.55
C ARG A 27 -29.38 -41.04 -14.30
N LEU A 28 -30.22 -42.01 -14.64
CA LEU A 28 -31.51 -41.77 -15.30
C LEU A 28 -32.51 -41.15 -14.32
N ASP A 29 -32.54 -41.54 -13.05
CA ASP A 29 -33.38 -40.95 -12.01
C ASP A 29 -32.96 -39.50 -11.73
N HIS A 30 -31.65 -39.19 -11.75
CA HIS A 30 -31.15 -37.81 -11.72
C HIS A 30 -31.48 -36.98 -12.97
N GLN A 31 -31.66 -37.61 -14.14
CA GLN A 31 -32.05 -36.93 -15.38
C GLN A 31 -33.58 -36.90 -15.62
N LEU A 32 -34.34 -37.81 -15.00
CA LEU A 32 -35.77 -38.05 -15.24
C LEU A 32 -36.66 -37.73 -14.03
N THR A 33 -36.11 -37.26 -12.90
CA THR A 33 -36.87 -36.56 -11.87
C THR A 33 -36.60 -35.05 -11.92
N PRO A 34 -37.40 -34.25 -12.67
CA PRO A 34 -37.29 -32.79 -12.69
C PRO A 34 -37.58 -32.07 -11.35
N GLY A 35 -37.66 -32.78 -10.22
CA GLY A 35 -38.11 -32.25 -8.92
C GLY A 35 -37.00 -32.07 -7.88
N SER A 36 -36.16 -33.08 -7.64
CA SER A 36 -35.54 -33.29 -6.32
C SER A 36 -34.57 -32.18 -5.83
N TRP A 37 -33.72 -31.62 -6.70
CA TRP A 37 -32.74 -30.59 -6.28
C TRP A 37 -33.35 -29.19 -6.18
N THR A 38 -34.25 -28.83 -7.10
CA THR A 38 -34.99 -27.55 -7.05
C THR A 38 -35.99 -27.52 -5.91
N GLU A 39 -36.53 -28.65 -5.53
CA GLU A 39 -37.44 -28.81 -4.41
C GLU A 39 -36.70 -28.67 -3.07
N LYS A 40 -35.50 -29.29 -2.94
CA LYS A 40 -34.59 -29.02 -1.82
C LYS A 40 -34.18 -27.55 -1.71
N LEU A 41 -33.83 -26.90 -2.83
CA LEU A 41 -33.50 -25.47 -2.83
C LEU A 41 -34.71 -24.59 -2.49
N ARG A 42 -35.94 -25.03 -2.78
CA ARG A 42 -37.17 -24.31 -2.39
C ARG A 42 -37.40 -24.38 -0.88
N GLU A 43 -37.11 -25.49 -0.23
CA GLU A 43 -37.19 -25.63 1.25
C GLU A 43 -36.22 -24.67 1.95
N ASP A 44 -35.03 -24.47 1.39
CA ASP A 44 -33.99 -23.58 1.93
C ASP A 44 -34.09 -22.12 1.43
N ALA A 45 -35.07 -21.79 0.59
CA ALA A 45 -35.26 -20.46 0.04
C ALA A 45 -36.32 -19.62 0.78
N THR A 46 -36.15 -18.30 0.70
CA THR A 46 -37.21 -17.33 0.99
C THR A 46 -38.00 -17.04 -0.28
N ARG A 47 -39.33 -17.09 -0.18
CA ARG A 47 -40.23 -16.82 -1.29
C ARG A 47 -40.61 -15.34 -1.31
N CYS A 48 -40.52 -14.72 -2.47
CA CYS A 48 -41.02 -13.36 -2.73
C CYS A 48 -41.92 -13.36 -3.96
N THR A 49 -43.00 -12.58 -3.93
CA THR A 49 -43.84 -12.33 -5.11
C THR A 49 -43.32 -11.08 -5.83
N SER A 50 -43.20 -11.17 -7.15
CA SER A 50 -42.86 -10.07 -8.06
C SER A 50 -43.89 -10.02 -9.20
N PHE A 51 -43.93 -8.94 -9.98
CA PHE A 51 -44.92 -8.75 -11.03
C PHE A 51 -44.23 -8.51 -12.36
N VAL A 52 -44.66 -9.19 -13.43
CA VAL A 52 -44.10 -9.00 -14.77
C VAL A 52 -44.57 -7.66 -15.34
N LEU A 53 -43.66 -6.89 -15.92
CA LEU A 53 -43.95 -5.64 -16.61
C LEU A 53 -44.21 -5.91 -18.10
N PRO A 54 -45.44 -5.71 -18.59
CA PRO A 54 -45.75 -5.81 -20.02
C PRO A 54 -45.25 -4.58 -20.78
N ARG A 55 -45.13 -4.72 -22.11
CA ARG A 55 -44.70 -3.62 -23.00
C ARG A 55 -45.86 -2.76 -23.51
N ASP A 56 -47.02 -3.39 -23.67
CA ASP A 56 -48.21 -2.87 -24.34
C ASP A 56 -49.22 -2.22 -23.38
N ARG A 57 -49.09 -2.45 -22.07
CA ARG A 57 -49.99 -1.89 -21.05
C ARG A 57 -49.25 -1.48 -19.77
N TYR A 58 -49.92 -0.68 -18.95
CA TYR A 58 -49.41 -0.27 -17.64
C TYR A 58 -49.90 -1.19 -16.53
N VAL A 59 -49.01 -1.49 -15.59
CA VAL A 59 -49.34 -2.08 -14.30
C VAL A 59 -49.54 -0.93 -13.31
N ALA A 60 -50.78 -0.72 -12.87
CA ALA A 60 -51.14 0.30 -11.90
C ALA A 60 -50.94 -0.21 -10.45
N ILE A 61 -50.45 0.66 -9.58
CA ILE A 61 -50.19 0.37 -8.16
C ILE A 61 -50.76 1.53 -7.34
N THR A 62 -51.70 1.25 -6.44
CA THR A 62 -52.23 2.25 -5.51
C THR A 62 -51.15 2.69 -4.51
N LEU A 63 -50.99 4.00 -4.34
CA LEU A 63 -50.04 4.61 -3.41
C LEU A 63 -50.71 4.95 -2.06
N PRO A 64 -50.00 4.81 -0.94
CA PRO A 64 -50.50 5.26 0.36
C PRO A 64 -50.57 6.79 0.46
N ARG A 65 -51.49 7.29 1.30
CA ARG A 65 -51.73 8.74 1.50
C ARG A 65 -50.54 9.47 2.13
N LYS A 66 -49.92 8.86 3.15
CA LYS A 66 -48.61 9.29 3.68
C LYS A 66 -47.54 8.45 3.01
N ARG A 67 -46.60 9.11 2.34
CA ARG A 67 -45.58 8.44 1.54
C ARG A 67 -44.25 9.16 1.71
N GLY A 68 -43.20 8.38 1.96
CA GLY A 68 -41.83 8.80 1.67
C GLY A 68 -41.43 8.31 0.29
N ASP A 69 -40.14 8.01 0.12
CA ASP A 69 -39.58 7.46 -1.11
C ASP A 69 -40.29 6.18 -1.58
N ILE A 70 -40.39 5.96 -2.89
CA ILE A 70 -40.85 4.67 -3.45
C ILE A 70 -39.66 3.88 -3.95
N ARG A 71 -39.52 2.64 -3.51
CA ARG A 71 -38.44 1.73 -3.94
C ARG A 71 -38.97 0.68 -4.90
N LEU A 72 -38.43 0.67 -6.12
CA LEU A 72 -38.65 -0.35 -7.13
C LEU A 72 -37.45 -1.31 -7.15
N LEU A 73 -37.71 -2.61 -7.10
CA LEU A 73 -36.71 -3.67 -7.26
C LEU A 73 -37.04 -4.48 -8.50
N THR A 74 -36.15 -4.47 -9.48
CA THR A 74 -36.37 -5.11 -10.78
C THR A 74 -35.39 -6.25 -11.02
N ASN A 75 -35.86 -7.29 -11.69
CA ASN A 75 -35.04 -8.42 -12.12
C ASN A 75 -35.36 -8.73 -13.58
N ALA A 76 -34.32 -8.79 -14.43
CA ALA A 76 -34.51 -9.22 -15.82
C ALA A 76 -34.52 -10.75 -15.89
N ALA A 77 -35.48 -11.31 -16.61
CA ALA A 77 -35.59 -12.74 -16.84
C ALA A 77 -34.81 -13.12 -18.10
N LEU A 78 -33.80 -13.98 -17.94
CA LEU A 78 -32.93 -14.44 -19.02
C LEU A 78 -33.15 -15.94 -19.28
N PRO A 79 -33.18 -16.40 -20.53
CA PRO A 79 -33.15 -17.83 -20.83
C PRO A 79 -31.91 -18.49 -20.21
N TYR A 80 -32.09 -19.68 -19.63
CA TYR A 80 -30.99 -20.41 -18.98
C TYR A 80 -29.81 -20.62 -19.93
N SER A 81 -30.08 -20.99 -21.18
CA SER A 81 -29.07 -21.20 -22.23
C SER A 81 -28.23 -19.95 -22.49
N VAL A 82 -28.85 -18.76 -22.51
CA VAL A 82 -28.15 -17.47 -22.71
C VAL A 82 -27.23 -17.18 -21.54
N ALA A 83 -27.70 -17.44 -20.31
CA ALA A 83 -26.91 -17.14 -19.13
C ALA A 83 -25.76 -18.13 -18.88
N THR A 84 -25.90 -19.40 -19.29
CA THR A 84 -24.89 -20.44 -19.06
C THR A 84 -23.90 -20.68 -20.20
N ASN A 85 -24.08 -20.02 -21.36
CA ASN A 85 -23.17 -20.23 -22.49
C ASN A 85 -21.80 -19.63 -22.19
N LYS A 86 -20.79 -20.51 -22.03
CA LYS A 86 -19.47 -20.23 -21.43
C LYS A 86 -18.45 -19.54 -22.37
N SER A 87 -18.85 -19.13 -23.57
CA SER A 87 -17.92 -18.68 -24.59
C SER A 87 -18.26 -17.25 -25.04
N GLU A 88 -17.35 -16.31 -24.80
CA GLU A 88 -17.24 -14.98 -25.43
C GLU A 88 -18.22 -13.86 -25.02
N ARG A 89 -19.42 -14.13 -24.46
CA ARG A 89 -20.41 -13.05 -24.22
C ARG A 89 -20.34 -12.31 -22.88
N LEU A 90 -19.69 -12.89 -21.87
CA LEU A 90 -19.63 -12.30 -20.52
C LEU A 90 -18.64 -11.14 -20.37
N GLU A 91 -17.76 -10.91 -21.36
CA GLU A 91 -16.74 -9.86 -21.30
C GLU A 91 -17.23 -8.48 -21.77
N THR A 92 -18.33 -8.38 -22.55
CA THR A 92 -18.77 -7.09 -23.13
C THR A 92 -20.29 -6.84 -23.20
N GLU A 93 -21.15 -7.85 -23.26
CA GLU A 93 -22.61 -7.65 -23.38
C GLU A 93 -23.28 -7.56 -22.00
N ARG A 94 -23.51 -6.34 -21.50
CA ARG A 94 -24.37 -6.12 -20.33
C ARG A 94 -25.80 -5.88 -20.81
N TRP A 95 -26.76 -6.67 -20.33
CA TRP A 95 -28.17 -6.52 -20.70
C TRP A 95 -28.74 -5.21 -20.19
N THR A 96 -29.39 -4.47 -21.09
CA THR A 96 -30.05 -3.19 -20.78
C THR A 96 -31.55 -3.29 -20.96
N TYR A 97 -32.28 -2.51 -20.17
CA TYR A 97 -33.73 -2.34 -20.31
C TYR A 97 -34.15 -1.00 -19.73
N ALA A 98 -35.31 -0.50 -20.13
CA ALA A 98 -35.86 0.76 -19.65
C ALA A 98 -37.29 0.56 -19.18
N ILE A 99 -37.62 1.14 -18.03
CA ILE A 99 -38.98 1.15 -17.48
C ILE A 99 -39.50 2.58 -17.58
N GLU A 100 -40.74 2.73 -18.04
CA GLU A 100 -41.48 3.97 -17.97
C GLU A 100 -42.39 3.94 -16.74
N TYR A 101 -42.44 5.06 -16.03
CA TYR A 101 -43.31 5.25 -14.87
C TYR A 101 -44.16 6.51 -15.04
N GLN A 102 -45.40 6.46 -14.55
CA GLN A 102 -46.31 7.60 -14.52
C GLN A 102 -46.99 7.68 -13.15
N PHE A 103 -47.10 8.89 -12.61
CA PHE A 103 -47.91 9.16 -11.44
C PHE A 103 -49.23 9.76 -11.88
N GLN A 104 -50.33 9.21 -11.35
CA GLN A 104 -51.68 9.69 -11.62
C GLN A 104 -52.35 10.17 -10.34
N ASP A 105 -53.24 11.14 -10.47
CA ASP A 105 -54.12 11.58 -9.38
C ASP A 105 -55.25 10.56 -9.13
N SER A 106 -56.21 10.89 -8.25
CA SER A 106 -57.36 10.03 -7.96
C SER A 106 -58.37 9.92 -9.12
N HIS A 107 -58.33 10.83 -10.09
CA HIS A 107 -59.21 10.87 -11.26
C HIS A 107 -58.59 10.17 -12.48
N GLY A 108 -57.32 9.77 -12.40
CA GLY A 108 -56.59 9.10 -13.47
C GLY A 108 -55.79 10.05 -14.37
N GLU A 109 -55.73 11.34 -14.03
CA GLU A 109 -54.95 12.34 -14.76
C GLU A 109 -53.45 12.16 -14.47
N VAL A 110 -52.63 12.21 -15.51
CA VAL A 110 -51.17 12.03 -15.38
C VAL A 110 -50.55 13.32 -14.84
N LEU A 111 -49.98 13.24 -13.64
CA LEU A 111 -49.33 14.36 -12.96
C LEU A 111 -47.87 14.52 -13.39
N THR A 112 -47.15 13.39 -13.52
CA THR A 112 -45.77 13.37 -14.01
C THR A 112 -45.41 12.00 -14.55
N SER A 113 -44.43 11.97 -15.45
CA SER A 113 -43.92 10.73 -16.04
C SER A 113 -42.41 10.78 -16.19
N GLY A 114 -41.79 9.61 -16.28
CA GLY A 114 -40.36 9.51 -16.49
C GLY A 114 -39.95 8.12 -16.96
N GLN A 115 -38.69 8.03 -17.36
CA GLN A 115 -38.09 6.80 -17.84
C GLN A 115 -36.82 6.54 -17.06
N TYR A 116 -36.54 5.26 -16.79
CA TYR A 116 -35.34 4.85 -16.10
C TYR A 116 -34.65 3.71 -16.84
N HIS A 117 -33.39 3.92 -17.20
CA HIS A 117 -32.57 2.95 -17.91
C HIS A 117 -31.75 2.13 -16.92
N PHE A 118 -31.87 0.82 -17.01
CA PHE A 118 -31.14 -0.14 -16.22
C PHE A 118 -30.10 -0.86 -17.07
N ARG A 119 -28.99 -1.20 -16.41
CA ARG A 119 -27.96 -2.11 -16.91
C ARG A 119 -27.79 -3.22 -15.88
N THR A 120 -27.90 -4.48 -16.32
CA THR A 120 -27.79 -5.64 -15.43
C THR A 120 -26.80 -6.69 -15.92
N ASN A 121 -26.50 -7.64 -15.04
CA ASN A 121 -25.62 -8.79 -15.23
C ASN A 121 -26.25 -10.02 -14.55
N CYS A 122 -25.71 -11.21 -14.80
CA CYS A 122 -26.17 -12.45 -14.19
C CYS A 122 -25.03 -13.07 -13.37
N LEU A 123 -25.29 -13.44 -12.12
CA LEU A 123 -24.30 -14.05 -11.23
C LEU A 123 -24.57 -15.53 -11.08
N LEU A 124 -23.66 -16.36 -11.61
CA LEU A 124 -23.73 -17.81 -11.51
C LEU A 124 -22.85 -18.32 -10.38
N TYR A 125 -23.31 -19.36 -9.70
CA TYR A 125 -22.64 -20.10 -8.64
C TYR A 125 -22.50 -21.54 -9.08
N GLN A 126 -21.43 -22.20 -8.64
CA GLN A 126 -21.21 -23.62 -8.82
C GLN A 126 -21.40 -24.33 -7.48
N ASP A 127 -22.23 -25.36 -7.46
CA ASP A 127 -22.28 -26.29 -6.34
C ASP A 127 -20.96 -27.08 -6.29
N ARG A 128 -20.29 -27.11 -5.13
CA ARG A 128 -19.00 -27.81 -4.96
C ARG A 128 -19.10 -29.34 -5.03
N ARG A 129 -20.28 -29.91 -4.76
CA ARG A 129 -20.51 -31.36 -4.76
C ARG A 129 -21.01 -31.85 -6.12
N SER A 130 -22.00 -31.16 -6.70
CA SER A 130 -22.60 -31.58 -7.97
C SER A 130 -21.95 -30.96 -9.20
N GLY A 131 -21.22 -29.84 -9.03
CA GLY A 131 -20.67 -29.07 -10.14
C GLY A 131 -21.73 -28.28 -10.93
N GLU A 132 -23.00 -28.34 -10.55
CA GLU A 132 -24.11 -27.67 -11.23
C GLU A 132 -24.07 -26.15 -11.05
N LEU A 133 -24.49 -25.44 -12.10
CA LEU A 133 -24.59 -23.99 -12.13
C LEU A 133 -25.95 -23.54 -11.59
N PHE A 134 -25.96 -22.54 -10.71
CA PHE A 134 -27.19 -21.96 -10.19
C PHE A 134 -27.03 -20.47 -9.89
N THR A 135 -28.13 -19.76 -9.68
CA THR A 135 -28.16 -18.37 -9.24
C THR A 135 -28.67 -18.30 -7.80
N ASN A 136 -28.19 -17.35 -7.00
CA ASN A 136 -28.67 -17.17 -5.61
C ASN A 136 -30.18 -16.84 -5.54
N THR A 137 -30.73 -16.35 -6.66
CA THR A 137 -32.14 -16.05 -6.84
C THR A 137 -32.63 -16.83 -8.05
N PHE A 138 -33.78 -17.51 -7.99
CA PHE A 138 -34.28 -18.34 -9.09
C PHE A 138 -35.81 -18.28 -9.20
N PHE A 139 -36.34 -18.58 -10.39
CA PHE A 139 -37.77 -18.78 -10.60
C PHE A 139 -38.15 -20.25 -10.38
N ALA A 140 -39.44 -20.55 -10.21
CA ALA A 140 -39.90 -21.93 -10.08
C ALA A 140 -39.51 -22.82 -11.29
N SER A 141 -39.45 -22.22 -12.49
CA SER A 141 -39.00 -22.85 -13.73
C SER A 141 -37.50 -22.68 -13.94
N ARG A 142 -36.81 -23.74 -14.37
CA ARG A 142 -35.37 -23.71 -14.72
C ARG A 142 -35.09 -23.15 -16.11
N LEU A 143 -36.11 -22.93 -16.94
CA LEU A 143 -35.92 -22.41 -18.31
C LEU A 143 -35.44 -20.96 -18.32
N VAL A 144 -35.68 -20.24 -17.22
CA VAL A 144 -35.45 -18.81 -17.10
C VAL A 144 -34.83 -18.52 -15.75
N ILE A 145 -33.80 -17.68 -15.73
CA ILE A 145 -33.13 -17.27 -14.50
C ILE A 145 -33.18 -15.76 -14.34
N PRO A 146 -33.38 -15.25 -13.11
CA PRO A 146 -33.36 -13.83 -12.87
C PRO A 146 -31.92 -13.33 -12.85
N ALA A 147 -31.63 -12.34 -13.68
CA ALA A 147 -30.45 -11.50 -13.57
C ALA A 147 -30.41 -10.78 -12.22
N SER A 148 -29.25 -10.20 -11.91
CA SER A 148 -29.02 -9.42 -10.70
C SER A 148 -30.09 -8.36 -10.50
N MET A 149 -30.56 -8.26 -9.25
CA MET A 149 -31.55 -7.28 -8.84
C MET A 149 -31.03 -5.85 -9.05
N ARG A 150 -31.86 -4.99 -9.61
CA ARG A 150 -31.56 -3.56 -9.77
C ARG A 150 -32.56 -2.73 -8.97
N PRO A 151 -32.09 -1.91 -8.02
CA PRO A 151 -32.95 -0.99 -7.31
C PRO A 151 -33.09 0.33 -8.08
N MET A 152 -34.27 0.95 -7.96
CA MET A 152 -34.55 2.34 -8.28
C MET A 152 -35.31 2.94 -7.10
N VAL A 153 -34.94 4.13 -6.68
CA VAL A 153 -35.65 4.87 -5.62
C VAL A 153 -36.15 6.17 -6.22
N ILE A 154 -37.46 6.39 -6.14
CA ILE A 154 -38.10 7.65 -6.49
C ILE A 154 -38.23 8.43 -5.18
N GLY A 155 -37.43 9.48 -5.04
CA GLY A 155 -37.44 10.31 -3.84
C GLY A 155 -38.76 11.05 -3.65
N GLU A 156 -39.17 11.26 -2.40
CA GLU A 156 -40.43 11.94 -2.03
C GLU A 156 -40.65 13.27 -2.77
N ALA A 157 -39.59 14.08 -2.90
CA ALA A 157 -39.64 15.37 -3.61
C ALA A 157 -40.03 15.28 -5.10
N ARG A 158 -39.90 14.10 -5.72
CA ARG A 158 -40.26 13.86 -7.14
C ARG A 158 -41.65 13.27 -7.30
N ILE A 159 -42.33 12.96 -6.20
CA ILE A 159 -43.67 12.38 -6.20
C ILE A 159 -44.67 13.53 -5.98
N PRO A 160 -45.52 13.87 -6.96
CA PRO A 160 -46.53 14.91 -6.79
C PRO A 160 -47.40 14.67 -5.56
N THR A 161 -47.80 15.71 -4.82
CA THR A 161 -48.61 15.60 -3.59
C THR A 161 -49.99 15.00 -3.80
N ASP A 162 -50.54 15.13 -5.01
CA ASP A 162 -51.86 14.59 -5.35
C ASP A 162 -51.81 13.20 -6.00
N ALA A 163 -50.61 12.61 -6.13
CA ALA A 163 -50.45 11.28 -6.72
C ALA A 163 -51.16 10.20 -5.88
N ALA A 164 -52.08 9.49 -6.50
CA ALA A 164 -52.81 8.36 -5.93
C ALA A 164 -52.36 7.01 -6.50
N ARG A 165 -51.83 6.98 -7.73
CA ARG A 165 -51.40 5.75 -8.41
C ARG A 165 -50.03 5.91 -9.06
N LEU A 166 -49.26 4.82 -9.06
CA LEU A 166 -48.04 4.63 -9.83
C LEU A 166 -48.30 3.60 -10.92
N GLN A 167 -48.15 4.00 -12.18
CA GLN A 167 -48.21 3.12 -13.33
C GLN A 167 -46.81 2.79 -13.83
N LEU A 168 -46.55 1.52 -14.14
CA LEU A 168 -45.26 1.03 -14.64
C LEU A 168 -45.44 0.20 -15.91
N ARG A 169 -44.59 0.39 -16.92
CA ARG A 169 -44.49 -0.51 -18.08
C ARG A 169 -43.06 -0.69 -18.56
N LEU A 170 -42.81 -1.77 -19.29
CA LEU A 170 -41.53 -2.01 -19.95
C LEU A 170 -41.45 -1.21 -21.25
N LEU A 171 -40.55 -0.23 -21.32
CA LEU A 171 -40.37 0.59 -22.52
C LEU A 171 -39.49 -0.12 -23.56
N GLN A 172 -38.35 -0.65 -23.13
CA GLN A 172 -37.38 -1.31 -23.99
C GLN A 172 -36.64 -2.40 -23.21
N SER A 173 -36.23 -3.49 -23.87
CA SER A 173 -35.28 -4.44 -23.32
C SER A 173 -34.39 -5.03 -24.41
N HIS A 174 -33.20 -5.49 -24.02
CA HIS A 174 -32.32 -6.30 -24.86
C HIS A 174 -33.06 -7.54 -25.39
N ASN A 175 -32.72 -8.02 -26.58
CA ASN A 175 -33.39 -9.16 -27.24
C ASN A 175 -33.31 -10.47 -26.45
N ASP A 176 -32.27 -10.60 -25.62
CA ASP A 176 -32.07 -11.77 -24.75
C ASP A 176 -32.90 -11.73 -23.46
N ILE A 177 -33.51 -10.58 -23.13
CA ILE A 177 -34.39 -10.46 -21.97
C ILE A 177 -35.78 -10.91 -22.39
N GLN A 178 -36.26 -11.97 -21.75
CA GLN A 178 -37.62 -12.48 -21.97
C GLN A 178 -38.68 -11.55 -21.38
N ASP A 179 -38.47 -11.13 -20.13
CA ASP A 179 -39.35 -10.21 -19.41
C ASP A 179 -38.62 -9.52 -18.25
N ILE A 180 -39.25 -8.52 -17.65
CA ILE A 180 -38.76 -7.84 -16.46
C ILE A 180 -39.79 -8.01 -15.35
N THR A 181 -39.36 -8.48 -14.18
CA THR A 181 -40.20 -8.44 -12.98
C THR A 181 -39.88 -7.24 -12.11
N VAL A 182 -40.89 -6.69 -11.46
CA VAL A 182 -40.78 -5.57 -10.53
C VAL A 182 -41.43 -5.89 -9.18
N ARG A 183 -40.89 -5.29 -8.13
CA ARG A 183 -41.49 -5.20 -6.80
C ARG A 183 -41.43 -3.74 -6.37
N ALA A 184 -42.58 -3.16 -6.06
CA ALA A 184 -42.67 -1.79 -5.56
C ALA A 184 -42.84 -1.81 -4.04
N TYR A 185 -42.15 -0.92 -3.35
CA TYR A 185 -42.23 -0.78 -1.90
C TYR A 185 -42.39 0.68 -1.52
N ALA A 186 -43.16 0.91 -0.45
CA ALA A 186 -43.22 2.18 0.25
C ALA A 186 -42.79 2.00 1.72
N PRO A 187 -42.33 3.05 2.40
CA PRO A 187 -42.07 3.02 3.83
C PRO A 187 -43.33 2.57 4.57
N LEU A 188 -43.15 1.71 5.56
CA LEU A 188 -44.22 1.29 6.44
C LEU A 188 -44.59 2.48 7.35
N ASP A 189 -45.75 3.10 7.10
CA ASP A 189 -46.27 4.19 7.94
C ASP A 189 -46.79 3.63 9.28
N GLU A 190 -45.90 3.55 10.28
CA GLU A 190 -46.28 3.23 11.66
C GLU A 190 -46.16 4.47 12.54
N ALA A 191 -47.30 5.10 12.82
CA ALA A 191 -47.32 6.37 13.53
C ALA A 191 -47.00 6.27 15.04
N GLU A 192 -47.12 5.11 15.70
CA GLU A 192 -46.98 5.06 17.17
C GLU A 192 -46.29 3.80 17.72
N ARG A 193 -45.32 4.03 18.64
CA ARG A 193 -44.65 3.05 19.53
C ARG A 193 -43.61 2.09 18.89
N LYS A 194 -42.75 2.63 18.02
CA LYS A 194 -41.66 1.90 17.33
C LYS A 194 -40.68 1.18 18.28
N VAL A 195 -40.26 1.82 19.37
CA VAL A 195 -39.36 1.23 20.38
C VAL A 195 -40.01 0.03 21.10
N GLN A 196 -41.31 0.10 21.40
CA GLN A 196 -42.01 -1.01 22.05
C GLN A 196 -42.15 -2.22 21.12
N LYS A 197 -42.32 -2.00 19.81
CA LYS A 197 -42.32 -3.08 18.81
C LYS A 197 -40.93 -3.65 18.58
N TRP A 198 -39.87 -2.84 18.58
CA TRP A 198 -38.50 -3.33 18.57
C TRP A 198 -38.28 -4.35 19.69
N ASN A 199 -38.76 -4.05 20.90
CA ASN A 199 -38.72 -4.93 22.06
C ASN A 199 -39.59 -6.19 21.96
N ARG A 200 -40.45 -6.30 20.94
CA ARG A 200 -41.25 -7.50 20.62
C ARG A 200 -40.70 -8.29 19.42
N LEU A 201 -39.77 -7.73 18.64
CA LEU A 201 -39.09 -8.46 17.57
C LEU A 201 -38.28 -9.62 18.13
N SER A 202 -38.18 -10.72 17.37
CA SER A 202 -37.31 -11.84 17.75
C SER A 202 -35.83 -11.42 17.78
N PRO A 203 -34.98 -12.09 18.58
CA PRO A 203 -33.55 -11.79 18.64
C PRO A 203 -32.86 -11.81 17.26
N GLU A 204 -33.25 -12.77 16.41
CA GLU A 204 -32.77 -12.91 15.04
C GLU A 204 -33.12 -11.71 14.18
N LYS A 205 -34.37 -11.21 14.28
CA LYS A 205 -34.82 -10.06 13.49
C LYS A 205 -34.14 -8.78 13.94
N ARG A 206 -33.92 -8.59 15.25
CA ARG A 206 -33.14 -7.46 15.78
C ARG A 206 -31.69 -7.51 15.30
N LYS A 207 -31.05 -8.68 15.35
CA LYS A 207 -29.68 -8.89 14.86
C LYS A 207 -29.57 -8.62 13.35
N GLN A 208 -30.60 -9.00 12.59
CA GLN A 208 -30.65 -8.74 11.14
C GLN A 208 -30.74 -7.24 10.85
N LEU A 209 -31.65 -6.52 11.51
CA LEU A 209 -31.82 -5.08 11.33
C LEU A 209 -30.59 -4.28 11.80
N SER A 210 -29.90 -4.74 12.86
CA SER A 210 -28.70 -4.09 13.37
C SER A 210 -27.39 -4.52 12.70
N ARG A 211 -27.42 -5.37 11.65
CA ARG A 211 -26.20 -5.97 11.06
C ARG A 211 -25.22 -4.93 10.51
N ALA A 212 -25.72 -3.79 10.07
CA ALA A 212 -24.91 -2.69 9.54
C ALA A 212 -24.42 -1.72 10.64
N ASN A 213 -24.83 -1.91 11.90
CA ASN A 213 -24.42 -1.07 13.01
C ASN A 213 -23.16 -1.66 13.68
N VAL A 214 -22.29 -0.77 14.15
CA VAL A 214 -21.06 -1.13 14.89
C VAL A 214 -21.39 -1.89 16.18
N TYR A 215 -22.52 -1.56 16.81
CA TYR A 215 -22.95 -2.17 18.06
C TYR A 215 -24.03 -3.24 17.86
N PRO A 216 -24.01 -4.34 18.63
CA PRO A 216 -25.04 -5.37 18.61
C PRO A 216 -26.40 -4.81 19.04
N SER A 217 -27.48 -5.44 18.58
CA SER A 217 -28.87 -4.97 18.75
C SER A 217 -29.30 -4.65 20.19
N VAL A 218 -28.65 -5.25 21.19
CA VAL A 218 -28.87 -5.01 22.62
C VAL A 218 -28.30 -3.67 23.11
N LEU A 219 -27.22 -3.18 22.49
CA LEU A 219 -26.52 -1.95 22.87
C LEU A 219 -26.99 -0.70 22.10
N LEU A 220 -27.93 -0.87 21.18
CA LEU A 220 -28.50 0.25 20.43
C LEU A 220 -29.34 1.14 21.33
N ARG A 221 -29.21 2.46 21.16
CA ARG A 221 -30.04 3.48 21.84
C ARG A 221 -31.44 3.51 21.23
N ASP A 222 -32.42 4.06 21.95
CA ASP A 222 -33.80 4.11 21.48
C ASP A 222 -33.97 4.89 20.17
N ALA A 223 -33.25 6.00 19.98
CA ALA A 223 -33.24 6.74 18.71
C ALA A 223 -32.66 5.92 17.54
N GLU A 224 -31.68 5.05 17.79
CA GLU A 224 -31.11 4.17 16.76
C GLU A 224 -32.09 3.03 16.43
N ARG A 225 -32.77 2.50 17.45
CA ARG A 225 -33.85 1.50 17.26
C ARG A 225 -34.99 2.09 16.46
N GLU A 226 -35.39 3.34 16.74
CA GLU A 226 -36.43 4.05 15.98
C GLU A 226 -36.03 4.21 14.51
N ARG A 227 -34.81 4.70 14.22
CA ARG A 227 -34.32 4.82 12.83
C ARG A 227 -34.25 3.48 12.09
N LEU A 228 -33.89 2.40 12.79
CA LEU A 228 -33.93 1.06 12.19
C LEU A 228 -35.37 0.61 11.89
N MET A 229 -36.33 0.99 12.72
CA MET A 229 -37.75 0.72 12.48
C MET A 229 -38.32 1.61 11.35
N ASP A 230 -37.79 2.82 11.14
CA ASP A 230 -38.15 3.71 10.03
C ASP A 230 -37.72 3.16 8.66
N SER A 231 -36.70 2.30 8.64
CA SER A 231 -36.18 1.67 7.42
C SER A 231 -36.99 0.47 6.92
N GLN A 232 -38.17 0.22 7.50
CA GLN A 232 -39.04 -0.88 7.09
C GLN A 232 -39.88 -0.52 5.86
N TRP A 233 -39.94 -1.46 4.92
CA TRP A 233 -40.59 -1.30 3.63
C TRP A 233 -41.74 -2.30 3.50
N THR A 234 -42.89 -1.83 3.03
CA THR A 234 -44.07 -2.65 2.71
C THR A 234 -44.21 -2.81 1.22
N LEU A 235 -44.47 -4.04 0.77
CA LEU A 235 -44.72 -4.34 -0.63
C LEU A 235 -46.05 -3.73 -1.07
N LEU A 236 -46.02 -2.93 -2.12
CA LEU A 236 -47.20 -2.43 -2.81
C LEU A 236 -47.64 -3.45 -3.86
N LEU A 237 -48.93 -3.77 -3.86
CA LEU A 237 -49.52 -4.71 -4.81
C LEU A 237 -50.11 -3.94 -6.00
N PRO A 238 -50.03 -4.49 -7.23
CA PRO A 238 -50.77 -3.95 -8.36
C PRO A 238 -52.28 -3.97 -8.13
N ASP A 239 -52.96 -3.00 -8.73
CA ASP A 239 -54.40 -2.93 -8.80
C ASP A 239 -54.93 -3.95 -9.82
N GLY A 240 -56.11 -4.54 -9.55
CA GLY A 240 -56.80 -5.45 -10.48
C GLY A 240 -56.73 -6.94 -10.10
N VAL A 241 -57.00 -7.81 -11.07
CA VAL A 241 -57.05 -9.27 -10.91
C VAL A 241 -55.80 -9.92 -11.50
N ALA A 242 -55.12 -10.77 -10.71
CA ALA A 242 -53.98 -11.55 -11.18
C ALA A 242 -54.34 -12.41 -12.41
N GLY A 243 -53.49 -12.37 -13.43
CA GLY A 243 -53.69 -13.05 -14.72
C GLY A 243 -54.50 -12.24 -15.74
N ALA A 244 -55.31 -11.27 -15.29
CA ALA A 244 -56.01 -10.33 -16.18
C ALA A 244 -55.23 -9.02 -16.29
N ASP A 245 -55.02 -8.31 -15.18
CA ASP A 245 -54.44 -6.95 -15.16
C ASP A 245 -52.93 -6.97 -14.91
N TYR A 246 -52.45 -7.93 -14.13
CA TYR A 246 -51.03 -8.12 -13.84
C TYR A 246 -50.68 -9.60 -13.76
N GLU A 247 -49.42 -9.94 -14.03
CA GLU A 247 -48.94 -11.33 -13.95
C GLU A 247 -47.96 -11.51 -12.77
N PRO A 248 -48.35 -12.24 -11.70
CA PRO A 248 -47.47 -12.49 -10.58
C PRO A 248 -46.45 -13.59 -10.93
N ARG A 249 -45.19 -13.34 -10.59
CA ARG A 249 -44.09 -14.29 -10.70
C ARG A 249 -43.43 -14.50 -9.36
N THR A 250 -43.33 -15.77 -8.95
CA THR A 250 -42.66 -16.13 -7.69
C THR A 250 -41.16 -16.23 -7.88
N LEU A 251 -40.42 -15.51 -7.04
CA LEU A 251 -38.96 -15.46 -7.01
C LEU A 251 -38.46 -16.04 -5.68
N TYR A 252 -37.57 -17.02 -5.77
CA TYR A 252 -36.98 -17.71 -4.63
C TYR A 252 -35.56 -17.18 -4.40
N THR A 253 -35.19 -16.88 -3.16
CA THR A 253 -33.83 -16.44 -2.78
C THR A 253 -33.27 -17.33 -1.68
N LEU A 254 -32.12 -17.96 -1.91
CA LEU A 254 -31.51 -18.89 -0.96
C LEU A 254 -31.08 -18.17 0.34
N LYS A 255 -31.37 -18.78 1.50
CA LYS A 255 -31.05 -18.19 2.82
C LYS A 255 -29.55 -18.22 3.16
N LEU A 256 -28.84 -19.24 2.70
CA LEU A 256 -27.40 -19.46 2.90
C LEU A 256 -26.81 -19.91 1.57
N ASN A 257 -25.81 -19.17 1.08
CA ASN A 257 -25.19 -19.47 -0.21
C ASN A 257 -24.04 -20.46 -0.01
N THR A 258 -24.25 -21.73 -0.38
CA THR A 258 -23.27 -22.82 -0.23
C THR A 258 -22.43 -23.04 -1.49
N GLY A 259 -22.74 -22.35 -2.59
CA GLY A 259 -22.02 -22.47 -3.85
C GLY A 259 -20.82 -21.53 -3.95
N GLN A 260 -19.84 -21.95 -4.75
CA GLN A 260 -18.72 -21.10 -5.15
C GLN A 260 -19.18 -20.21 -6.30
N LEU A 261 -19.20 -18.90 -6.08
CA LEU A 261 -19.55 -17.94 -7.12
C LEU A 261 -18.59 -18.08 -8.31
N ILE A 262 -19.13 -18.37 -9.49
CA ILE A 262 -18.41 -18.32 -10.77
C ILE A 262 -18.44 -16.87 -11.20
N TYR A 263 -17.56 -16.08 -10.57
CA TYR A 263 -17.09 -14.87 -11.19
C TYR A 263 -15.86 -15.23 -12.01
N ASP A 264 -15.90 -14.96 -13.31
CA ASP A 264 -14.68 -14.81 -14.11
C ASP A 264 -14.10 -13.38 -13.98
N MET A 265 -14.58 -12.57 -13.02
CA MET A 265 -14.14 -11.17 -12.84
C MET A 265 -13.61 -10.80 -11.45
N ALA A 266 -13.65 -11.68 -10.45
CA ALA A 266 -12.83 -11.45 -9.27
C ALA A 266 -11.44 -11.99 -9.59
N LEU A 267 -10.43 -11.11 -9.61
CA LEU A 267 -9.06 -11.57 -9.41
C LEU A 267 -9.07 -12.56 -8.23
N PRO A 268 -8.38 -13.73 -8.33
CA PRO A 268 -8.24 -14.62 -7.20
C PRO A 268 -7.79 -13.83 -5.97
N ALA A 269 -8.15 -14.27 -4.76
CA ALA A 269 -7.70 -13.61 -3.53
C ALA A 269 -6.17 -13.39 -3.59
N GLY A 270 -5.74 -12.18 -3.25
CA GLY A 270 -4.35 -11.76 -3.35
C GLY A 270 -4.18 -10.32 -3.88
N LEU A 271 -2.93 -9.90 -3.95
CA LEU A 271 -2.50 -8.62 -4.51
C LEU A 271 -2.56 -8.69 -6.05
N PRO A 272 -3.41 -7.88 -6.71
CA PRO A 272 -3.52 -7.92 -8.16
C PRO A 272 -2.35 -7.20 -8.83
N VAL A 273 -1.83 -7.82 -9.89
CA VAL A 273 -0.76 -7.29 -10.75
C VAL A 273 -1.17 -7.49 -12.21
N ALA A 274 -0.91 -6.49 -13.05
CA ALA A 274 -1.28 -6.52 -14.46
C ALA A 274 -0.36 -5.63 -15.30
N LYS A 275 -0.56 -5.60 -16.62
CA LYS A 275 0.18 -4.68 -17.50
C LYS A 275 -0.02 -3.23 -17.06
N GLY A 276 1.06 -2.58 -16.63
CA GLY A 276 1.04 -1.20 -16.12
C GLY A 276 0.60 -1.05 -14.65
N MET A 277 0.30 -2.15 -13.96
CA MET A 277 -0.03 -2.23 -12.53
C MET A 277 0.97 -3.13 -11.82
N ARG A 278 1.81 -2.55 -10.98
CA ARG A 278 2.82 -3.27 -10.20
C ARG A 278 2.25 -3.68 -8.85
N GLY A 279 2.71 -4.83 -8.36
CA GLY A 279 2.42 -5.29 -7.00
C GLY A 279 3.61 -5.00 -6.10
N ILE A 280 3.34 -4.50 -4.90
CA ILE A 280 4.35 -4.23 -3.89
C ILE A 280 4.06 -5.08 -2.65
N VAL A 281 4.99 -5.95 -2.28
CA VAL A 281 4.92 -6.77 -1.07
C VAL A 281 6.03 -6.32 -0.11
N PRO A 282 5.69 -5.64 0.98
CA PRO A 282 6.64 -5.35 2.05
C PRO A 282 7.08 -6.63 2.76
N VAL A 283 8.36 -6.75 3.08
CA VAL A 283 8.93 -7.93 3.75
C VAL A 283 9.22 -7.60 5.22
N PRO A 284 8.86 -8.47 6.19
CA PRO A 284 9.23 -8.29 7.59
C PRO A 284 10.74 -8.17 7.78
N THR A 285 11.17 -7.38 8.78
CA THR A 285 12.59 -7.32 9.14
C THR A 285 13.01 -8.60 9.89
N GLY A 286 14.26 -9.01 9.71
CA GLY A 286 14.81 -10.25 10.28
C GLY A 286 15.17 -11.27 9.20
N PRO A 287 16.17 -12.14 9.45
CA PRO A 287 16.58 -13.13 8.47
C PRO A 287 15.48 -14.18 8.24
N GLY A 288 15.18 -14.46 6.97
CA GLY A 288 14.17 -15.45 6.59
C GLY A 288 14.04 -15.62 5.08
N ALA A 289 12.87 -16.08 4.66
CA ALA A 289 12.51 -16.24 3.25
C ALA A 289 11.10 -15.75 2.98
N ALA A 290 10.92 -15.06 1.85
CA ALA A 290 9.62 -14.69 1.32
C ALA A 290 9.23 -15.67 0.20
N LYS A 291 7.98 -16.13 0.22
CA LYS A 291 7.39 -17.00 -0.81
C LYS A 291 6.22 -16.31 -1.46
N LEU A 292 6.25 -16.19 -2.78
CA LEU A 292 5.18 -15.65 -3.60
C LEU A 292 4.44 -16.81 -4.28
N ARG A 293 3.13 -16.86 -4.13
CA ARG A 293 2.24 -17.77 -4.85
C ARG A 293 1.46 -17.00 -5.91
N PHE A 294 1.53 -17.46 -7.15
CA PHE A 294 0.93 -16.82 -8.31
C PHE A 294 -0.35 -17.52 -8.73
N ASN A 295 -1.45 -16.78 -8.74
CA ASN A 295 -2.76 -17.23 -9.16
C ASN A 295 -3.14 -16.55 -10.48
N THR A 296 -3.06 -17.31 -11.57
CA THR A 296 -3.45 -16.87 -12.92
C THR A 296 -4.75 -17.52 -13.36
N ARG A 297 -5.53 -16.87 -14.22
CA ARG A 297 -6.72 -17.51 -14.81
C ARG A 297 -6.30 -18.67 -15.73
N PRO A 298 -7.00 -19.83 -15.71
CA PRO A 298 -6.67 -20.99 -16.55
C PRO A 298 -6.60 -20.67 -18.05
N THR A 299 -7.44 -19.73 -18.51
CA THR A 299 -7.54 -19.28 -19.90
C THR A 299 -6.29 -18.56 -20.42
N TYR A 300 -5.38 -18.09 -19.55
CA TYR A 300 -4.14 -17.42 -19.96
C TYR A 300 -2.96 -18.37 -20.22
N LEU A 301 -3.04 -19.62 -19.79
CA LEU A 301 -1.90 -20.54 -19.70
C LEU A 301 -1.75 -21.49 -20.89
N SER A 302 -2.10 -21.06 -22.10
CA SER A 302 -1.75 -21.81 -23.32
C SER A 302 -0.24 -21.78 -23.62
N ARG A 303 0.53 -20.89 -22.96
CA ARG A 303 1.97 -20.69 -23.10
C ARG A 303 2.57 -20.21 -21.79
N THR A 304 3.81 -20.61 -21.50
CA THR A 304 4.63 -20.07 -20.41
C THR A 304 4.76 -18.56 -20.55
N ARG A 305 4.58 -17.82 -19.45
CA ARG A 305 4.76 -16.36 -19.41
C ARG A 305 5.72 -15.98 -18.29
N ASN A 306 6.50 -14.94 -18.53
CA ASN A 306 7.47 -14.46 -17.55
C ASN A 306 6.95 -13.22 -16.83
N LEU A 307 7.24 -13.14 -15.53
CA LEU A 307 7.15 -11.93 -14.72
C LEU A 307 8.50 -11.63 -14.08
N THR A 308 8.67 -10.41 -13.60
CA THR A 308 9.89 -9.96 -12.93
C THR A 308 9.59 -9.61 -11.48
N VAL A 309 10.42 -10.11 -10.56
CA VAL A 309 10.44 -9.75 -9.15
C VAL A 309 11.72 -8.94 -8.89
N LEU A 310 11.55 -7.71 -8.43
CA LEU A 310 12.62 -6.79 -8.06
C LEU A 310 12.68 -6.70 -6.54
N TYR A 311 13.79 -7.09 -5.93
CA TYR A 311 13.97 -7.02 -4.48
C TYR A 311 14.78 -5.78 -4.08
N HIS A 312 14.11 -4.88 -3.36
CA HIS A 312 14.68 -3.63 -2.85
C HIS A 312 15.02 -3.79 -1.37
N ARG A 313 16.31 -3.98 -1.05
CA ARG A 313 16.81 -4.18 0.33
C ARG A 313 16.86 -2.89 1.16
N GLY A 314 16.90 -1.72 0.53
CA GLY A 314 16.95 -0.43 1.23
C GLY A 314 17.19 0.76 0.30
N GLN A 315 17.41 1.93 0.89
CA GLN A 315 17.78 3.13 0.15
C GLN A 315 19.26 3.03 -0.29
N ASN A 316 19.53 3.27 -1.57
CA ASN A 316 20.87 3.28 -2.19
C ASN A 316 21.50 1.91 -2.52
N SER A 317 20.69 0.86 -2.72
CA SER A 317 21.12 -0.39 -3.36
C SER A 317 20.39 -0.59 -4.69
N ALA A 318 21.07 -1.14 -5.69
CA ALA A 318 20.38 -1.60 -6.89
C ALA A 318 19.42 -2.76 -6.53
N PRO A 319 18.22 -2.81 -7.12
CA PRO A 319 17.32 -3.93 -6.88
C PRO A 319 17.86 -5.22 -7.47
N GLU A 320 17.76 -6.31 -6.73
CA GLU A 320 18.04 -7.64 -7.26
C GLU A 320 16.87 -8.08 -8.15
N SER A 321 17.15 -8.39 -9.41
CA SER A 321 16.12 -8.76 -10.38
C SER A 321 16.09 -10.26 -10.61
N SER A 322 14.92 -10.88 -10.44
CA SER A 322 14.66 -12.28 -10.75
C SER A 322 13.52 -12.40 -11.76
N THR A 323 13.71 -13.21 -12.79
CA THR A 323 12.65 -13.52 -13.76
C THR A 323 12.02 -14.87 -13.40
N VAL A 324 10.70 -14.90 -13.25
CA VAL A 324 9.95 -16.10 -12.90
C VAL A 324 9.06 -16.50 -14.07
N ALA A 325 9.23 -17.74 -14.54
CA ALA A 325 8.38 -18.34 -15.56
C ALA A 325 7.17 -19.00 -14.91
N ILE A 326 5.97 -18.65 -15.35
CA ILE A 326 4.71 -19.24 -14.89
C ILE A 326 4.16 -20.14 -15.98
N ASP A 327 3.98 -21.42 -15.65
CA ASP A 327 3.32 -22.44 -16.47
C ASP A 327 2.19 -23.14 -15.69
N SER A 328 1.24 -23.69 -16.42
CA SER A 328 0.07 -24.44 -15.97
C SER A 328 0.36 -25.63 -15.06
N ALA A 329 1.55 -26.23 -15.16
CA ALA A 329 1.80 -27.54 -14.58
C ALA A 329 2.52 -27.56 -13.21
N ARG A 330 3.44 -26.62 -12.89
CA ARG A 330 4.32 -26.76 -11.70
C ARG A 330 4.82 -25.48 -11.03
N ASP A 331 5.07 -24.39 -11.76
CA ASP A 331 5.77 -23.22 -11.20
C ASP A 331 4.83 -22.06 -10.86
N ARG A 332 4.05 -22.25 -9.78
CA ARG A 332 3.22 -21.19 -9.18
C ARG A 332 3.83 -20.58 -7.93
N GLU A 333 4.97 -21.07 -7.46
CA GLU A 333 5.61 -20.56 -6.25
C GLU A 333 7.03 -20.08 -6.57
N PHE A 334 7.42 -18.94 -5.99
CA PHE A 334 8.77 -18.40 -6.05
C PHE A 334 9.22 -18.05 -4.63
N THR A 335 10.39 -18.55 -4.23
CA THR A 335 10.94 -18.29 -2.89
C THR A 335 12.28 -17.56 -3.01
N ILE A 336 12.45 -16.52 -2.21
CA ILE A 336 13.68 -15.71 -2.17
C ILE A 336 14.11 -15.51 -0.71
N PRO A 337 15.40 -15.67 -0.36
CA PRO A 337 15.90 -15.26 0.94
C PRO A 337 15.79 -13.74 1.04
N ALA A 338 15.22 -13.25 2.14
CA ALA A 338 15.04 -11.83 2.36
C ALA A 338 15.26 -11.47 3.83
N ASN A 339 15.51 -10.20 4.08
CA ASN A 339 15.70 -9.64 5.41
C ASN A 339 15.22 -8.18 5.38
N GLY A 340 13.92 -7.97 5.56
CA GLY A 340 13.28 -6.67 5.35
C GLY A 340 13.26 -6.22 3.88
N GLY A 341 12.81 -4.99 3.66
CA GLY A 341 12.74 -4.36 2.35
C GLY A 341 11.40 -4.58 1.65
N ILE A 342 11.40 -4.48 0.31
CA ILE A 342 10.20 -4.54 -0.52
C ILE A 342 10.45 -5.43 -1.75
N LEU A 343 9.50 -6.32 -2.05
CA LEU A 343 9.42 -7.02 -3.33
C LEU A 343 8.47 -6.27 -4.26
N GLU A 344 8.98 -5.86 -5.42
CA GLU A 344 8.20 -5.26 -6.49
C GLU A 344 7.98 -6.27 -7.62
N ILE A 345 6.73 -6.55 -7.94
CA ILE A 345 6.34 -7.52 -8.97
C ILE A 345 5.81 -6.79 -10.20
N VAL A 346 6.40 -7.12 -11.34
CA VAL A 346 6.07 -6.58 -12.66
C VAL A 346 5.63 -7.72 -13.56
N ALA A 347 4.36 -7.73 -13.97
CA ALA A 347 3.80 -8.74 -14.88
C ALA A 347 3.22 -8.09 -16.14
N PRO A 348 3.46 -8.65 -17.34
CA PRO A 348 2.84 -8.18 -18.58
C PRO A 348 1.41 -8.70 -18.78
N PHE A 349 0.85 -9.43 -17.80
CA PHE A 349 -0.47 -10.05 -17.82
C PHE A 349 -1.09 -10.00 -16.42
N GLU A 350 -2.39 -10.30 -16.32
CA GLU A 350 -3.10 -10.33 -15.05
C GLU A 350 -2.73 -11.56 -14.21
N VAL A 351 -2.28 -11.30 -12.98
CA VAL A 351 -1.95 -12.32 -11.99
C VAL A 351 -2.31 -11.79 -10.61
N SER A 352 -2.84 -12.64 -9.74
CA SER A 352 -3.01 -12.33 -8.32
C SER A 352 -1.91 -13.00 -7.52
N ILE A 353 -1.36 -12.30 -6.53
CA ILE A 353 -0.19 -12.73 -5.78
C ILE A 353 -0.58 -12.87 -4.31
N GLU A 354 -0.35 -14.05 -3.74
CA GLU A 354 -0.34 -14.23 -2.30
C GLU A 354 1.11 -14.32 -1.85
N ALA A 355 1.44 -13.67 -0.74
CA ALA A 355 2.79 -13.61 -0.24
C ALA A 355 2.84 -14.21 1.17
N PHE A 356 3.89 -14.97 1.44
CA PHE A 356 4.13 -15.64 2.70
C PHE A 356 5.56 -15.37 3.18
N TRP A 357 5.75 -15.32 4.48
CA TRP A 357 7.03 -15.13 5.14
C TRP A 357 7.33 -16.28 6.09
N LYS A 358 8.58 -16.71 6.12
CA LYS A 358 9.10 -17.61 7.13
C LYS A 358 10.43 -17.06 7.65
N GLY A 359 10.40 -16.55 8.87
CA GLY A 359 11.60 -16.17 9.62
C GLY A 359 12.38 -17.40 10.09
N GLN A 360 13.65 -17.21 10.44
CA GLN A 360 14.50 -18.30 10.95
C GLN A 360 13.97 -18.94 12.25
N GLU A 361 13.35 -18.15 13.12
CA GLU A 361 12.79 -18.62 14.40
C GLU A 361 11.33 -19.10 14.30
N THR A 362 10.67 -18.88 13.15
CA THR A 362 9.28 -19.29 12.93
C THR A 362 9.20 -20.60 12.16
N ALA A 363 8.48 -21.58 12.70
CA ALA A 363 8.33 -22.89 12.06
C ALA A 363 7.42 -22.87 10.81
N GLU A 364 6.41 -21.99 10.80
CA GLU A 364 5.35 -21.93 9.78
C GLU A 364 5.46 -20.70 8.86
N TRP A 365 4.84 -20.81 7.69
CA TRP A 365 4.69 -19.69 6.75
C TRP A 365 3.54 -18.78 7.20
N MET A 366 3.85 -17.53 7.51
CA MET A 366 2.87 -16.48 7.82
C MET A 366 2.46 -15.76 6.55
N GLU A 367 1.16 -15.52 6.35
CA GLU A 367 0.70 -14.69 5.23
C GLU A 367 1.10 -13.22 5.42
N ILE A 368 1.79 -12.66 4.44
CA ILE A 368 2.22 -11.25 4.38
C ILE A 368 1.65 -10.55 3.13
N THR A 369 0.62 -11.13 2.50
CA THR A 369 -0.10 -10.49 1.39
C THR A 369 -0.61 -9.13 1.85
N PRO A 370 -0.19 -8.02 1.21
CA PRO A 370 -0.56 -6.69 1.67
C PRO A 370 -2.05 -6.45 1.45
N CYS A 371 -2.71 -5.92 2.47
CA CYS A 371 -4.03 -5.33 2.31
C CYS A 371 -3.83 -3.88 1.80
N PRO A 372 -4.30 -3.53 0.60
CA PRO A 372 -4.09 -2.19 0.08
C PRO A 372 -4.74 -1.14 0.97
N GLU A 373 -4.00 -0.08 1.27
CA GLU A 373 -4.53 1.08 1.99
C GLU A 373 -5.55 1.79 1.10
N THR A 374 -6.63 2.30 1.68
CA THR A 374 -7.63 3.06 0.92
C THR A 374 -7.70 4.49 1.41
N LEU A 375 -7.68 5.42 0.47
CA LEU A 375 -7.71 6.85 0.71
C LEU A 375 -8.95 7.45 0.04
N SER A 376 -9.77 8.13 0.83
CA SER A 376 -10.97 8.80 0.32
C SER A 376 -10.60 10.19 -0.22
N GLN A 377 -11.04 10.49 -1.45
CA GLN A 377 -10.86 11.78 -2.11
C GLN A 377 -12.18 12.28 -2.68
N TYR A 378 -12.30 13.58 -2.90
CA TYR A 378 -13.43 14.18 -3.61
C TYR A 378 -13.09 14.38 -5.09
N GLU A 379 -13.97 13.99 -6.00
CA GLU A 379 -13.80 14.23 -7.44
C GLU A 379 -14.39 15.59 -7.84
N LEU A 380 -13.51 16.56 -8.08
CA LEU A 380 -13.82 17.86 -8.66
C LEU A 380 -13.93 17.73 -10.18
N GLN A 381 -15.03 18.26 -10.73
CA GLN A 381 -15.22 18.45 -12.17
C GLN A 381 -14.96 19.92 -12.51
N PRO A 382 -14.67 20.27 -13.78
CA PRO A 382 -14.53 21.66 -14.17
C PRO A 382 -15.71 22.51 -13.68
N LYS A 383 -15.40 23.65 -13.06
CA LYS A 383 -16.34 24.60 -12.41
C LYS A 383 -16.88 24.18 -11.05
N THR A 384 -16.63 22.97 -10.55
CA THR A 384 -16.95 22.63 -9.16
C THR A 384 -15.81 23.03 -8.22
N ASN A 385 -16.17 23.34 -6.98
CA ASN A 385 -15.23 23.68 -5.93
C ASN A 385 -15.51 22.90 -4.64
N VAL A 386 -14.48 22.88 -3.81
CA VAL A 386 -14.57 22.43 -2.42
C VAL A 386 -13.92 23.49 -1.55
N THR A 387 -14.56 23.81 -0.43
CA THR A 387 -14.03 24.77 0.54
C THR A 387 -13.81 24.08 1.88
N TYR A 388 -12.65 24.34 2.49
CA TYR A 388 -12.27 23.87 3.81
C TYR A 388 -12.14 25.06 4.76
N SER A 389 -12.70 24.96 5.97
CA SER A 389 -12.40 25.90 7.06
C SER A 389 -11.06 25.56 7.70
N LEU A 390 -10.28 26.59 8.02
CA LEU A 390 -9.00 26.47 8.70
C LEU A 390 -9.16 26.83 10.17
N ALA A 391 -8.52 26.06 11.05
CA ALA A 391 -8.51 26.30 12.48
C ALA A 391 -7.06 26.52 12.94
N HIS A 392 -6.78 27.73 13.42
CA HIS A 392 -5.46 28.12 13.92
C HIS A 392 -5.36 27.85 15.41
N LEU A 393 -4.57 26.83 15.78
CA LEU A 393 -4.34 26.48 17.17
C LEU A 393 -3.35 27.48 17.80
N ASN A 394 -3.70 28.02 18.96
CA ASN A 394 -2.87 28.97 19.73
C ASN A 394 -2.47 30.25 18.96
N GLY A 395 -3.22 30.64 17.93
CA GLY A 395 -2.86 31.79 17.08
C GLY A 395 -1.58 31.57 16.27
N LEU A 396 -1.21 30.32 16.02
CA LEU A 396 -0.11 29.95 15.16
C LEU A 396 -0.61 29.64 13.73
N PRO A 397 0.21 29.87 12.69
CA PRO A 397 -0.06 29.40 11.35
C PRO A 397 -0.44 27.92 11.28
N THR A 398 -1.28 27.57 10.31
CA THR A 398 -1.75 26.19 10.12
C THR A 398 -1.13 25.59 8.85
N PRO A 399 -0.23 24.61 8.99
CA PRO A 399 0.22 23.82 7.86
C PRO A 399 -0.90 23.03 7.19
N ILE A 400 -0.99 23.15 5.86
CA ILE A 400 -1.94 22.41 5.03
C ILE A 400 -1.20 21.61 3.97
N LYS A 401 -1.68 20.39 3.71
CA LYS A 401 -1.23 19.52 2.60
C LYS A 401 -2.41 19.22 1.69
N LEU A 402 -2.29 19.57 0.43
CA LEU A 402 -3.13 19.11 -0.66
C LEU A 402 -2.51 17.87 -1.31
N CYS A 403 -3.32 16.83 -1.51
CA CYS A 403 -2.95 15.63 -2.25
C CYS A 403 -3.90 15.48 -3.44
N LEU A 404 -3.40 15.80 -4.64
CA LEU A 404 -4.17 15.85 -5.87
C LEU A 404 -3.83 14.65 -6.77
N ARG A 405 -4.84 14.06 -7.42
CA ARG A 405 -4.66 13.04 -8.47
C ARG A 405 -5.56 13.30 -9.66
N ARG A 406 -5.19 12.81 -10.83
CA ARG A 406 -6.05 12.81 -12.02
C ARG A 406 -6.77 11.47 -12.14
N PRO A 407 -8.11 11.42 -12.19
CA PRO A 407 -8.85 10.17 -12.39
C PRO A 407 -8.68 9.62 -13.81
N SER A 408 -8.32 10.46 -14.78
CA SER A 408 -7.88 10.08 -16.12
C SER A 408 -6.64 10.90 -16.49
N VAL A 409 -5.65 10.28 -17.15
CA VAL A 409 -4.39 10.93 -17.54
C VAL A 409 -4.37 11.39 -19.01
N THR A 410 -5.49 11.29 -19.73
CA THR A 410 -5.58 11.59 -21.16
C THR A 410 -5.19 13.03 -21.47
N GLU A 411 -5.51 13.97 -20.58
CA GLU A 411 -5.15 15.38 -20.70
C GLU A 411 -4.65 15.95 -19.36
N PRO A 412 -3.77 16.96 -19.38
CA PRO A 412 -3.44 17.78 -18.22
C PRO A 412 -4.68 18.29 -17.47
N SER A 413 -4.63 18.23 -16.14
CA SER A 413 -5.62 18.90 -15.29
C SER A 413 -5.03 20.17 -14.69
N VAL A 414 -5.85 21.19 -14.46
CA VAL A 414 -5.46 22.45 -13.82
C VAL A 414 -6.40 22.73 -12.67
N VAL A 415 -5.81 22.99 -11.49
CA VAL A 415 -6.50 23.32 -10.26
C VAL A 415 -6.16 24.75 -9.85
N GLU A 416 -7.17 25.53 -9.52
CA GLU A 416 -7.03 26.81 -8.82
C GLU A 416 -7.18 26.59 -7.32
N TRP A 417 -6.35 27.27 -6.55
CA TRP A 417 -6.47 27.36 -5.10
C TRP A 417 -6.60 28.83 -4.70
N GLU A 418 -7.44 29.10 -3.70
CA GLU A 418 -7.68 30.41 -3.12
C GLU A 418 -7.62 30.29 -1.59
N LEU A 419 -6.87 31.18 -0.95
CA LEU A 419 -6.85 31.39 0.50
C LEU A 419 -7.69 32.62 0.79
N LEU A 420 -8.73 32.46 1.63
CA LEU A 420 -9.68 33.51 1.94
C LEU A 420 -9.67 33.90 3.41
N ASP A 421 -9.83 35.18 3.69
CA ASP A 421 -9.98 35.73 5.05
C ASP A 421 -11.33 35.32 5.68
N PRO A 422 -11.60 35.67 6.97
CA PRO A 422 -12.90 35.42 7.61
C PRO A 422 -14.10 36.04 6.88
N ASN A 423 -13.89 37.11 6.12
CA ASN A 423 -14.91 37.79 5.33
C ASN A 423 -15.09 37.20 3.92
N ARG A 424 -14.41 36.08 3.61
CA ARG A 424 -14.37 35.41 2.30
C ARG A 424 -13.74 36.25 1.18
N VAL A 425 -12.90 37.22 1.50
CA VAL A 425 -12.08 37.96 0.55
C VAL A 425 -10.83 37.13 0.22
N VAL A 426 -10.51 37.01 -1.06
CA VAL A 426 -9.31 36.29 -1.51
C VAL A 426 -8.06 37.08 -1.12
N VAL A 427 -7.21 36.50 -0.27
CA VAL A 427 -5.94 37.08 0.17
C VAL A 427 -4.79 36.60 -0.72
N ALA A 428 -4.84 35.33 -1.13
CA ALA A 428 -3.87 34.75 -2.04
C ALA A 428 -4.53 33.69 -2.94
N ALA A 429 -4.02 33.54 -4.16
CA ALA A 429 -4.49 32.53 -5.09
C ALA A 429 -3.35 32.09 -6.02
N GLY A 430 -3.52 30.91 -6.62
CA GLY A 430 -2.60 30.40 -7.62
C GLY A 430 -3.14 29.17 -8.32
N THR A 431 -2.33 28.61 -9.22
CA THR A 431 -2.69 27.45 -10.03
C THR A 431 -1.71 26.30 -9.85
N ILE A 432 -2.21 25.08 -9.97
CA ILE A 432 -1.44 23.85 -9.95
C ILE A 432 -1.76 23.08 -11.23
N THR A 433 -0.77 22.97 -12.12
CA THR A 433 -0.85 22.15 -13.33
C THR A 433 -0.43 20.72 -13.03
N MET A 434 -1.26 19.76 -13.42
CA MET A 434 -1.07 18.34 -13.17
C MET A 434 -0.81 17.58 -14.48
N ASN A 435 0.43 17.12 -14.65
CA ASN A 435 0.89 16.39 -15.83
C ASN A 435 1.40 14.97 -15.51
N GLU A 436 1.16 14.48 -14.29
CA GLU A 436 1.76 13.24 -13.79
C GLU A 436 1.27 11.97 -14.49
N TYR A 437 2.18 11.07 -14.83
CA TYR A 437 1.86 9.82 -15.52
C TYR A 437 0.88 8.92 -14.75
N VAL A 438 0.32 7.92 -15.45
CA VAL A 438 -0.47 6.86 -14.80
C VAL A 438 0.36 6.23 -13.69
N SER A 439 -0.18 6.23 -12.48
CA SER A 439 0.47 5.56 -11.37
C SER A 439 0.64 4.08 -11.69
N ARG A 440 1.80 3.53 -11.35
CA ARG A 440 2.00 2.08 -11.44
C ARG A 440 1.48 1.34 -10.21
N PHE A 441 1.08 2.07 -9.17
CA PHE A 441 0.84 1.56 -7.82
C PHE A 441 -0.58 1.87 -7.33
N ASP A 442 -1.04 3.10 -7.53
CA ASP A 442 -2.35 3.56 -7.06
C ASP A 442 -3.45 3.23 -8.06
N ARG A 443 -4.63 2.85 -7.56
CA ARG A 443 -5.80 2.54 -8.38
C ARG A 443 -7.05 3.12 -7.76
N ARG A 444 -7.94 3.63 -8.60
CA ARG A 444 -9.26 4.06 -8.17
C ARG A 444 -10.17 2.85 -8.03
N VAL A 445 -10.83 2.70 -6.89
CA VAL A 445 -11.74 1.59 -6.60
C VAL A 445 -13.13 1.97 -7.12
N GLN A 446 -13.62 1.28 -8.16
CA GLN A 446 -14.92 1.56 -8.77
C GLN A 446 -15.69 0.25 -9.00
N ASN A 447 -16.78 0.02 -8.26
CA ASN A 447 -17.61 -1.20 -8.38
C ASN A 447 -16.82 -2.53 -8.27
N ALA A 448 -15.82 -2.58 -7.40
CA ALA A 448 -14.85 -3.66 -7.22
C ALA A 448 -13.75 -3.79 -8.32
N ASP A 449 -13.79 -2.94 -9.35
CA ASP A 449 -12.70 -2.82 -10.33
C ASP A 449 -11.64 -1.81 -9.87
N LEU A 450 -10.41 -1.99 -10.35
CA LEU A 450 -9.27 -1.10 -10.11
C LEU A 450 -8.97 -0.28 -11.37
N ALA A 451 -9.53 0.93 -11.44
CA ALA A 451 -9.30 1.85 -12.55
C ALA A 451 -7.96 2.60 -12.39
N PRO A 452 -7.29 2.99 -13.49
CA PRO A 452 -6.08 3.81 -13.45
C PRO A 452 -6.32 5.18 -12.79
N THR A 453 -5.27 5.74 -12.20
CA THR A 453 -5.20 7.12 -11.68
C THR A 453 -3.76 7.63 -11.84
N SER A 454 -3.52 8.94 -11.76
CA SER A 454 -2.15 9.48 -11.83
C SER A 454 -1.34 9.23 -10.55
N GLU A 455 -0.02 9.41 -10.63
CA GLU A 455 0.78 9.65 -9.41
C GLU A 455 0.25 10.90 -8.66
N PRO A 456 0.38 10.95 -7.32
CA PRO A 456 -0.07 12.08 -6.53
C PRO A 456 0.81 13.31 -6.74
N VAL A 457 0.15 14.45 -6.89
CA VAL A 457 0.77 15.77 -6.76
C VAL A 457 0.48 16.29 -5.36
N ASN A 458 1.52 16.39 -4.53
CA ASN A 458 1.39 17.01 -3.21
C ASN A 458 1.75 18.50 -3.29
N ARG A 459 0.98 19.34 -2.61
CA ARG A 459 1.31 20.74 -2.34
C ARG A 459 1.11 21.06 -0.88
N PHE A 460 1.96 21.92 -0.34
CA PHE A 460 1.95 22.30 1.06
C PHE A 460 1.81 23.80 1.20
N PHE A 461 1.18 24.25 2.28
CA PHE A 461 1.01 25.66 2.60
C PHE A 461 1.32 25.85 4.08
N ASP A 462 1.96 26.96 4.45
CA ASP A 462 2.02 27.41 5.83
C ASP A 462 1.10 28.61 5.96
N VAL A 463 -0.16 28.36 6.36
CA VAL A 463 -1.23 29.34 6.22
C VAL A 463 -1.27 30.27 7.43
N THR A 464 -1.14 31.57 7.23
CA THR A 464 -1.16 32.59 8.28
C THR A 464 -2.53 32.73 8.95
N THR A 465 -2.57 33.31 10.15
CA THR A 465 -3.76 33.32 11.02
C THR A 465 -4.89 34.24 10.55
N ASP A 466 -4.62 35.14 9.62
CA ASP A 466 -5.59 36.01 8.94
C ASP A 466 -6.42 35.27 7.88
N ILE A 467 -6.07 34.04 7.53
CA ILE A 467 -6.80 33.21 6.56
C ILE A 467 -7.76 32.27 7.30
N ALA A 468 -9.04 32.23 6.91
CA ALA A 468 -10.03 31.33 7.51
C ALA A 468 -10.44 30.16 6.60
N TYR A 469 -10.22 30.25 5.30
CA TYR A 469 -10.69 29.24 4.35
C TYR A 469 -9.66 28.92 3.25
N LEU A 470 -9.65 27.67 2.82
CA LEU A 470 -8.99 27.21 1.61
C LEU A 470 -10.04 26.71 0.63
N ARG A 471 -10.13 27.33 -0.55
CA ARG A 471 -11.00 26.89 -1.64
C ARG A 471 -10.18 26.30 -2.77
N ILE A 472 -10.59 25.13 -3.24
CA ILE A 472 -9.98 24.42 -4.37
C ILE A 472 -11.01 24.27 -5.49
N ARG A 473 -10.62 24.60 -6.71
CA ARG A 473 -11.48 24.54 -7.90
C ARG A 473 -10.78 23.82 -9.04
N ALA A 474 -11.47 22.89 -9.69
CA ALA A 474 -11.00 22.34 -10.96
C ALA A 474 -11.36 23.31 -12.12
N VAL A 475 -10.34 23.74 -12.85
CA VAL A 475 -10.48 24.64 -14.01
C VAL A 475 -10.54 23.82 -15.30
N ARG A 476 -9.60 22.88 -15.43
CA ARG A 476 -9.48 21.98 -16.58
C ARG A 476 -9.31 20.54 -16.09
N GLY A 477 -10.05 19.63 -16.70
CA GLY A 477 -10.01 18.20 -16.36
C GLY A 477 -10.61 17.90 -14.98
N ASN A 478 -10.94 16.63 -14.75
CA ASN A 478 -11.36 16.18 -13.43
C ASN A 478 -10.14 16.02 -12.52
N VAL A 479 -10.32 16.23 -11.23
CA VAL A 479 -9.27 16.10 -10.21
C VAL A 479 -9.82 15.45 -8.96
N LEU A 480 -9.08 14.50 -8.41
CA LEU A 480 -9.33 13.95 -7.09
C LEU A 480 -8.53 14.76 -6.06
N VAL A 481 -9.20 15.26 -5.03
CA VAL A 481 -8.58 16.07 -3.97
C VAL A 481 -8.78 15.43 -2.59
N ALA A 482 -7.69 15.37 -1.83
CA ALA A 482 -7.71 15.18 -0.39
C ALA A 482 -6.86 16.26 0.27
N THR A 483 -7.38 16.85 1.34
CA THR A 483 -6.73 17.94 2.07
C THR A 483 -6.46 17.50 3.49
N TYR A 484 -5.28 17.84 4.02
CA TYR A 484 -4.85 17.51 5.36
C TYR A 484 -4.34 18.75 6.06
N SER A 485 -4.48 18.79 7.38
CA SER A 485 -3.86 19.81 8.24
C SER A 485 -2.99 19.14 9.31
N ARG A 486 -2.13 19.93 9.94
CA ARG A 486 -1.46 19.52 11.17
C ARG A 486 -1.18 20.72 12.07
N PRO A 487 -1.11 20.54 13.40
CA PRO A 487 -0.59 21.59 14.27
C PRO A 487 0.86 21.92 13.89
N GLN A 488 1.21 23.21 13.90
CA GLN A 488 2.53 23.67 13.45
C GLN A 488 3.68 23.09 14.27
N GLU A 489 3.50 23.08 15.60
CA GLU A 489 4.49 22.63 16.57
C GLU A 489 4.46 21.12 16.84
N LEU A 490 3.61 20.35 16.15
CA LEU A 490 3.57 18.90 16.38
C LEU A 490 4.91 18.27 15.90
N PRO A 491 5.73 17.69 16.79
CA PRO A 491 6.95 17.02 16.37
C PRO A 491 6.61 15.76 15.59
N VAL A 492 7.47 15.37 14.65
CA VAL A 492 7.36 14.06 14.00
C VAL A 492 8.04 13.01 14.84
N HIS A 493 7.29 12.01 15.29
CA HIS A 493 7.87 10.84 15.92
C HIS A 493 8.32 9.83 14.85
N ARG A 494 9.48 9.19 15.05
CA ARG A 494 9.93 8.06 14.24
C ARG A 494 10.66 7.02 15.08
N THR A 495 10.41 5.76 14.83
CA THR A 495 11.16 4.63 15.37
C THR A 495 12.03 4.04 14.26
N VAL A 496 13.35 4.17 14.36
CA VAL A 496 14.30 3.64 13.37
C VAL A 496 14.99 2.38 13.90
N PRO A 497 15.23 1.36 13.06
CA PRO A 497 14.97 1.30 11.61
C PRO A 497 13.53 0.96 11.21
N HIS A 498 12.65 0.59 12.14
CA HIS A 498 11.32 0.02 11.84
C HIS A 498 10.46 0.89 10.89
N ASP A 499 10.42 2.21 11.08
CA ASP A 499 9.67 3.12 10.21
C ASP A 499 10.24 3.31 8.80
N TYR A 500 11.44 2.77 8.55
CA TYR A 500 11.98 2.66 7.19
C TYR A 500 11.53 1.39 6.49
N SER A 501 11.05 0.39 7.24
CA SER A 501 10.41 -0.80 6.69
C SER A 501 8.99 -0.48 6.28
N ALA A 502 8.64 -0.71 5.01
CA ALA A 502 7.26 -0.58 4.55
C ALA A 502 6.31 -1.62 5.19
N TYR A 503 6.84 -2.71 5.75
CA TYR A 503 6.04 -3.75 6.41
C TYR A 503 5.65 -3.34 7.83
N GLU A 504 6.59 -2.74 8.57
CA GLU A 504 6.42 -2.41 9.99
C GLU A 504 5.85 -1.01 10.19
N ARG A 505 5.68 -0.23 9.10
CA ARG A 505 5.02 1.06 9.13
C ARG A 505 3.57 0.87 9.57
N SER A 506 3.32 1.04 10.86
CA SER A 506 1.98 1.08 11.44
C SER A 506 1.16 2.15 10.71
N LEU A 507 -0.01 1.74 10.21
CA LEU A 507 -0.99 2.58 9.52
C LEU A 507 -1.56 3.73 10.40
N SER A 508 -1.27 3.75 11.72
CA SER A 508 -1.87 4.69 12.67
C SER A 508 -0.89 5.56 13.46
N ASP A 509 0.32 5.11 13.80
CA ASP A 509 1.05 5.74 14.91
C ASP A 509 1.96 6.92 14.52
N ASN A 510 2.26 7.08 13.22
CA ASN A 510 3.16 8.14 12.74
C ASN A 510 2.51 9.10 11.73
N ASN A 511 1.18 9.09 11.63
CA ASN A 511 0.50 10.01 10.71
C ASN A 511 0.45 11.41 11.32
N THR A 512 1.30 12.29 10.80
CA THR A 512 1.43 13.68 11.30
C THR A 512 0.56 14.67 10.54
N TRP A 513 -0.28 14.17 9.62
CA TRP A 513 -1.21 14.93 8.80
C TRP A 513 -2.61 14.35 8.95
N PHE A 514 -3.56 15.19 9.34
CA PHE A 514 -4.93 14.81 9.65
C PHE A 514 -5.86 15.23 8.53
N LEU A 515 -6.69 14.30 8.04
CA LEU A 515 -7.63 14.56 6.95
C LEU A 515 -8.62 15.67 7.36
N MET A 516 -8.82 16.62 6.47
CA MET A 516 -9.81 17.69 6.64
C MET A 516 -11.11 17.33 5.93
N TRP A 517 -12.21 17.64 6.60
CA TRP A 517 -13.54 17.57 6.02
C TRP A 517 -13.92 18.94 5.43
N PRO A 518 -14.49 18.98 4.23
CA PRO A 518 -14.92 20.23 3.64
C PRO A 518 -16.15 20.79 4.36
N THR A 519 -16.22 22.10 4.49
CA THR A 519 -17.38 22.81 5.04
C THR A 519 -18.42 23.12 3.97
N GLU A 520 -17.99 23.33 2.74
CA GLU A 520 -18.87 23.57 1.59
C GLU A 520 -18.47 22.65 0.44
N LEU A 521 -19.48 21.98 -0.11
CA LEU A 521 -19.37 21.10 -1.27
C LEU A 521 -20.30 21.66 -2.37
N SER A 522 -19.78 21.81 -3.58
CA SER A 522 -20.63 21.97 -4.76
C SER A 522 -21.59 20.78 -4.91
N GLU A 523 -22.82 21.01 -5.37
CA GLU A 523 -23.78 19.93 -5.64
C GLU A 523 -23.21 18.89 -6.61
N GLY A 524 -23.46 17.60 -6.34
CA GLY A 524 -23.04 16.49 -7.21
C GLY A 524 -21.60 15.99 -7.00
N LEU A 525 -20.86 16.48 -6.01
CA LEU A 525 -19.54 15.99 -5.66
C LEU A 525 -19.56 14.51 -5.25
N GLN A 526 -18.72 13.69 -5.88
CA GLN A 526 -18.59 12.27 -5.58
C GLN A 526 -17.37 12.02 -4.70
N THR A 527 -17.54 11.19 -3.67
CA THR A 527 -16.41 10.63 -2.94
C THR A 527 -15.90 9.40 -3.67
N VAL A 528 -14.58 9.34 -3.85
CA VAL A 528 -13.87 8.32 -4.60
C VAL A 528 -12.84 7.67 -3.68
N SER A 529 -12.83 6.33 -3.64
CA SER A 529 -11.78 5.59 -2.93
C SER A 529 -10.62 5.27 -3.85
N VAL A 530 -9.40 5.52 -3.39
CA VAL A 530 -8.15 5.21 -4.07
C VAL A 530 -7.40 4.18 -3.25
N SER A 531 -7.18 3.00 -3.82
CA SER A 531 -6.26 1.99 -3.31
C SER A 531 -4.83 2.45 -3.55
N THR A 532 -4.02 2.47 -2.51
CA THR A 532 -2.62 2.94 -2.56
C THR A 532 -1.66 1.86 -2.06
N GLN A 533 -0.49 1.80 -2.69
CA GLN A 533 0.61 0.90 -2.29
C GLN A 533 1.85 1.72 -1.92
N PRO A 534 2.72 1.23 -1.01
CA PRO A 534 3.98 1.88 -0.73
C PRO A 534 4.84 1.93 -2.00
N ARG A 535 5.63 3.00 -2.17
CA ARG A 535 6.54 3.13 -3.31
C ARG A 535 7.86 2.43 -2.97
N PRO A 536 8.51 1.75 -3.94
CA PRO A 536 9.89 1.33 -3.75
C PRO A 536 10.78 2.56 -3.48
N PRO A 537 11.88 2.39 -2.72
CA PRO A 537 12.83 3.47 -2.50
C PRO A 537 13.34 3.99 -3.84
N LYS A 538 13.43 5.31 -4.00
CA LYS A 538 14.02 5.90 -5.22
C LYS A 538 15.50 5.52 -5.27
N THR A 539 15.86 4.69 -6.23
CA THR A 539 17.25 4.37 -6.56
C THR A 539 17.95 5.64 -7.04
N ARG A 540 19.08 5.97 -6.43
CA ARG A 540 19.92 7.11 -6.80
C ARG A 540 21.12 6.59 -7.58
N ASP A 541 20.99 6.59 -8.90
CA ASP A 541 21.99 6.03 -9.83
C ASP A 541 23.34 6.74 -9.73
N ASP A 542 23.34 8.03 -9.40
CA ASP A 542 24.52 8.82 -9.06
C ASP A 542 25.20 8.27 -7.80
N ILE A 543 24.46 8.02 -6.71
CA ILE A 543 25.03 7.46 -5.48
C ILE A 543 25.60 6.06 -5.73
N ILE A 544 24.84 5.20 -6.42
CA ILE A 544 25.25 3.82 -6.72
C ILE A 544 26.45 3.79 -7.66
N ALA A 545 26.49 4.67 -8.66
CA ALA A 545 27.63 4.81 -9.55
C ALA A 545 28.84 5.51 -8.88
N GLY A 546 28.70 5.98 -7.64
CA GLY A 546 29.73 6.75 -6.97
C GLY A 546 30.01 8.08 -7.67
N ARG A 547 28.99 8.87 -7.99
CA ARG A 547 29.06 10.23 -8.55
C ARG A 547 28.38 11.24 -7.62
N PHE A 548 28.94 11.39 -6.43
CA PHE A 548 28.43 12.24 -5.37
C PHE A 548 29.57 12.93 -4.61
N GLU A 549 29.34 14.13 -4.14
CA GLU A 549 30.19 14.80 -3.16
C GLU A 549 29.68 14.51 -1.75
N TRP A 550 30.61 14.48 -0.80
CA TRP A 550 30.31 14.24 0.60
C TRP A 550 30.97 15.31 1.45
N GLU A 551 30.22 15.85 2.41
CA GLU A 551 30.67 16.90 3.32
C GLU A 551 30.26 16.54 4.75
N ASP A 552 31.23 16.53 5.67
CA ASP A 552 31.02 16.33 7.11
C ASP A 552 30.79 17.68 7.80
N PHE A 553 29.83 17.73 8.72
CA PHE A 553 29.61 18.91 9.56
C PHE A 553 30.20 18.71 10.94
N LEU A 554 30.95 19.72 11.40
CA LEU A 554 31.47 19.77 12.77
C LEU A 554 30.48 20.48 13.70
N PRO A 555 30.33 20.05 14.95
CA PRO A 555 29.52 20.75 15.93
C PRO A 555 30.17 22.09 16.29
N VAL A 556 29.33 23.04 16.71
CA VAL A 556 29.75 24.36 17.18
C VAL A 556 30.51 24.22 18.50
N GLY A 557 31.64 24.92 18.58
CA GLY A 557 32.55 24.90 19.73
C GLY A 557 33.64 23.82 19.61
N ALA A 558 34.71 23.97 20.39
CA ALA A 558 35.80 22.99 20.45
C ALA A 558 35.35 21.75 21.24
N ARG A 559 34.53 20.91 20.60
CA ARG A 559 34.02 19.67 21.17
C ARG A 559 35.00 18.51 20.90
N PRO A 560 35.17 17.58 21.86
CA PRO A 560 35.95 16.39 21.61
C PRO A 560 35.32 15.59 20.46
N ALA A 561 36.17 14.90 19.70
CA ALA A 561 35.75 14.05 18.61
C ALA A 561 36.64 12.80 18.60
N MET A 562 36.10 11.69 18.13
CA MET A 562 36.79 10.42 18.07
C MET A 562 36.86 9.90 16.64
N GLU A 563 38.00 9.34 16.29
CA GLU A 563 38.17 8.68 15.00
C GLU A 563 37.71 7.23 15.11
N ALA A 564 36.87 6.80 14.17
CA ALA A 564 36.40 5.43 14.09
C ALA A 564 36.47 4.91 12.66
N LEU A 565 36.72 3.61 12.51
CA LEU A 565 36.60 2.89 11.24
C LEU A 565 35.19 2.30 11.15
N VAL A 566 34.35 2.86 10.28
CA VAL A 566 32.97 2.44 10.08
C VAL A 566 32.89 1.57 8.83
N ALA A 567 32.24 0.41 8.94
CA ALA A 567 32.06 -0.48 7.80
C ALA A 567 31.40 0.22 6.62
N ARG A 568 31.95 -0.01 5.43
CA ARG A 568 31.46 0.53 4.17
C ARG A 568 30.41 -0.42 3.58
N ASN A 569 29.42 0.13 2.89
CA ASN A 569 28.53 -0.68 2.08
C ASN A 569 29.31 -1.29 0.90
N ALA A 570 29.47 -2.61 0.90
CA ALA A 570 30.18 -3.35 -0.15
C ALA A 570 29.55 -3.20 -1.54
N ALA A 571 28.25 -2.86 -1.63
CA ALA A 571 27.55 -2.65 -2.89
C ALA A 571 27.93 -1.35 -3.61
N LEU A 572 28.58 -0.41 -2.93
CA LEU A 572 29.06 0.82 -3.55
C LEU A 572 30.45 0.57 -4.16
N PRO A 573 30.84 1.26 -5.25
CA PRO A 573 32.20 1.22 -5.80
C PRO A 573 33.19 2.06 -4.97
N VAL A 574 34.39 1.54 -4.69
CA VAL A 574 35.45 2.31 -4.01
C VAL A 574 36.06 3.25 -5.03
N ARG A 575 35.95 4.56 -4.79
CA ARG A 575 36.57 5.53 -5.67
C ARG A 575 38.06 5.66 -5.40
N PRO A 576 38.86 5.99 -6.41
CA PRO A 576 40.28 6.24 -6.22
C PRO A 576 40.57 7.32 -5.16
N GLU A 577 39.78 8.40 -5.12
CA GLU A 577 39.94 9.51 -4.16
C GLU A 577 39.65 9.09 -2.71
N LEU A 578 38.92 7.99 -2.51
CA LEU A 578 38.59 7.45 -1.20
C LEU A 578 39.66 6.49 -0.65
N LEU A 579 40.58 5.99 -1.49
CA LEU A 579 41.64 5.06 -1.06
C LEU A 579 42.46 5.53 0.16
N PRO A 580 42.77 6.84 0.34
CA PRO A 580 43.45 7.32 1.55
C PRO A 580 42.61 7.21 2.82
N PHE A 581 41.28 7.17 2.70
CA PHE A 581 40.32 7.17 3.81
C PHE A 581 39.65 5.81 4.03
N THR A 582 39.84 4.86 3.11
CA THR A 582 39.37 3.48 3.23
C THR A 582 40.44 2.57 3.80
N TYR A 583 40.08 1.77 4.80
CA TYR A 583 40.96 0.85 5.49
C TYR A 583 40.44 -0.58 5.35
N ASN A 584 41.34 -1.53 5.15
CA ASN A 584 41.01 -2.94 5.15
C ASN A 584 41.69 -3.63 6.32
N ARG A 585 41.01 -4.61 6.93
CA ARG A 585 41.61 -5.46 7.95
C ARG A 585 42.63 -6.38 7.29
N ILE A 586 43.84 -6.45 7.83
CA ILE A 586 44.87 -7.41 7.41
C ILE A 586 45.18 -8.36 8.57
N ARG A 587 45.67 -9.55 8.24
CA ARG A 587 46.15 -10.53 9.23
C ARG A 587 47.66 -10.47 9.31
N SER A 588 48.20 -10.61 10.53
CA SER A 588 49.65 -10.78 10.73
C SER A 588 50.16 -11.94 9.87
N GLY A 589 51.30 -11.77 9.21
CA GLY A 589 51.92 -12.78 8.34
C GLY A 589 51.27 -12.99 6.98
N HIS A 590 50.22 -12.23 6.61
CA HIS A 590 49.59 -12.34 5.29
C HIS A 590 50.09 -11.25 4.35
N GLU A 591 50.31 -11.64 3.10
CA GLU A 591 50.72 -10.75 2.02
C GLU A 591 49.53 -9.98 1.44
N PHE A 592 49.72 -8.68 1.16
CA PHE A 592 48.74 -7.82 0.52
C PHE A 592 49.40 -6.81 -0.42
N SER A 593 48.63 -6.25 -1.36
CA SER A 593 49.11 -5.28 -2.35
C SER A 593 48.55 -3.88 -2.10
N ILE A 594 49.39 -2.86 -2.25
CA ILE A 594 48.97 -1.45 -2.18
C ILE A 594 48.34 -1.04 -3.52
N ALA A 595 47.15 -0.45 -3.47
CA ALA A 595 46.49 0.20 -4.59
C ALA A 595 46.89 1.69 -4.65
N THR A 596 47.42 2.14 -5.78
CA THR A 596 47.70 3.54 -6.08
C THR A 596 46.86 4.02 -7.28
N VAL A 597 46.40 5.27 -7.20
CA VAL A 597 45.58 5.92 -8.25
C VAL A 597 46.44 6.71 -9.23
N THR A 598 47.57 7.20 -8.73
CA THR A 598 48.48 8.13 -9.39
C THR A 598 49.91 7.62 -9.20
N HIS A 599 50.85 8.06 -10.06
CA HIS A 599 52.29 7.79 -9.94
C HIS A 599 52.95 8.51 -8.74
N GLU A 600 52.19 8.86 -7.71
CA GLU A 600 52.70 9.53 -6.52
C GLU A 600 53.11 8.51 -5.45
N ARG A 601 54.28 8.75 -4.85
CA ARG A 601 54.72 8.05 -3.64
C ARG A 601 53.64 8.17 -2.56
N ALA A 602 53.09 7.04 -2.14
CA ALA A 602 52.09 6.99 -1.09
C ALA A 602 52.65 6.21 0.09
N GLY A 603 52.70 6.84 1.27
CA GLY A 603 52.98 6.17 2.54
C GLY A 603 51.67 5.72 3.18
N PRO A 604 51.32 4.42 3.13
CA PRO A 604 50.10 3.93 3.75
C PRO A 604 50.11 4.20 5.25
N ARG A 605 48.92 4.36 5.82
CA ARG A 605 48.72 4.47 7.25
C ARG A 605 48.16 3.16 7.76
N LEU A 606 48.85 2.59 8.76
CA LEU A 606 48.42 1.43 9.51
C LEU A 606 47.82 1.91 10.84
N TYR A 607 46.62 1.46 11.18
CA TYR A 607 46.12 1.47 12.56
C TYR A 607 46.27 0.08 13.16
N PHE A 608 46.58 0.04 14.45
CA PHE A 608 46.70 -1.21 15.20
C PHE A 608 45.92 -1.14 16.52
N ARG A 609 45.43 -2.30 16.96
CA ARG A 609 44.86 -2.53 18.31
C ARG A 609 45.44 -3.83 18.85
N ALA A 610 46.32 -3.70 19.84
CA ALA A 610 47.00 -4.80 20.51
C ALA A 610 46.39 -5.08 21.89
N ASN A 611 46.41 -6.34 22.32
CA ASN A 611 45.94 -6.73 23.65
C ASN A 611 46.89 -6.31 24.78
N HIS A 612 48.18 -6.21 24.45
CA HIS A 612 49.23 -5.80 25.36
C HIS A 612 50.29 -5.00 24.60
N SER A 613 51.05 -4.19 25.32
CA SER A 613 52.21 -3.47 24.81
C SER A 613 53.32 -3.53 25.89
N PRO A 614 54.61 -3.48 25.50
CA PRO A 614 55.11 -3.28 24.15
C PRO A 614 55.07 -4.54 23.27
N GLN A 615 54.97 -4.37 21.95
CA GLN A 615 55.10 -5.43 20.93
C GLN A 615 55.95 -4.95 19.75
N THR A 616 56.59 -5.86 19.03
CA THR A 616 57.32 -5.53 17.81
C THR A 616 56.45 -5.77 16.58
N LEU A 617 56.45 -4.80 15.67
CA LEU A 617 55.85 -4.87 14.35
C LEU A 617 56.94 -4.77 13.28
N ARG A 618 57.00 -5.73 12.36
CA ARG A 618 57.94 -5.78 11.25
C ARG A 618 57.18 -5.66 9.93
N VAL A 619 57.64 -4.77 9.05
CA VAL A 619 57.08 -4.57 7.72
C VAL A 619 58.05 -5.13 6.70
N MET A 620 57.59 -6.09 5.91
CA MET A 620 58.38 -6.81 4.91
C MET A 620 57.80 -6.54 3.52
N ALA A 621 58.66 -6.42 2.50
CA ALA A 621 58.28 -6.55 1.10
C ALA A 621 58.98 -7.78 0.53
N GLY A 622 58.22 -8.83 0.20
CA GLY A 622 58.78 -10.15 -0.03
C GLY A 622 59.63 -10.64 1.16
N SER A 623 60.91 -10.91 0.94
CA SER A 623 61.86 -11.32 1.98
C SER A 623 62.65 -10.16 2.61
N GLN A 624 62.50 -8.93 2.12
CA GLN A 624 63.25 -7.77 2.60
C GLN A 624 62.51 -7.08 3.75
N LEU A 625 63.19 -6.89 4.89
CA LEU A 625 62.71 -6.07 5.99
C LEU A 625 62.81 -4.59 5.63
N LEU A 626 61.66 -3.92 5.51
CA LEU A 626 61.57 -2.49 5.21
C LEU A 626 61.70 -1.63 6.48
N SER A 627 61.04 -2.03 7.56
CA SER A 627 61.03 -1.29 8.82
C SER A 627 60.61 -2.15 10.00
N THR A 628 61.07 -1.75 11.20
CA THR A 628 60.67 -2.34 12.47
C THR A 628 60.17 -1.23 13.38
N HIS A 629 59.02 -1.44 14.02
CA HIS A 629 58.39 -0.51 14.96
C HIS A 629 58.13 -1.20 16.29
N THR A 630 58.35 -0.48 17.39
CA THR A 630 57.92 -0.92 18.73
C THR A 630 56.61 -0.23 19.08
N LEU A 631 55.56 -1.03 19.28
CA LEU A 631 54.22 -0.59 19.66
C LEU A 631 54.20 -0.32 21.17
N HIS A 632 54.41 0.91 21.61
CA HIS A 632 54.43 1.26 23.05
C HIS A 632 53.06 1.45 23.69
N ALA A 633 51.99 1.36 22.91
CA ALA A 633 50.62 1.50 23.36
C ALA A 633 49.77 0.34 22.83
N ASN A 634 48.61 0.12 23.43
CA ASN A 634 47.68 -0.92 23.01
C ASN A 634 46.87 -0.52 21.76
N HIS A 635 46.97 0.71 21.30
CA HIS A 635 46.40 1.19 20.04
C HIS A 635 47.22 2.35 19.50
N GLY A 636 47.10 2.63 18.21
CA GLY A 636 47.77 3.77 17.60
C GLY A 636 47.79 3.72 16.09
N SER A 637 48.57 4.61 15.49
CA SER A 637 48.75 4.67 14.05
C SER A 637 50.21 4.83 13.67
N ILE A 638 50.62 4.14 12.61
CA ILE A 638 51.96 4.20 12.05
C ILE A 638 51.84 4.63 10.59
N ARG A 639 52.66 5.59 10.17
CA ARG A 639 52.87 5.87 8.76
C ARG A 639 53.95 4.91 8.26
N LEU A 640 53.57 4.02 7.34
CA LEU A 640 54.50 3.11 6.69
C LEU A 640 55.35 3.88 5.68
N ALA A 641 56.52 3.33 5.33
CA ALA A 641 57.39 3.91 4.33
C ALA A 641 56.65 4.10 2.99
N ASP A 642 57.01 5.16 2.27
CA ASP A 642 56.46 5.40 0.94
C ASP A 642 56.92 4.28 -0.01
N VAL A 643 55.99 3.65 -0.73
CA VAL A 643 56.29 2.58 -1.70
C VAL A 643 56.14 3.13 -3.11
N GLU A 644 57.19 3.01 -3.92
CA GLU A 644 57.22 3.49 -5.30
C GLU A 644 56.62 2.43 -6.24
N THR A 645 55.41 2.66 -6.74
CA THR A 645 54.69 1.71 -7.61
C THR A 645 55.06 1.89 -9.07
N GLN A 646 56.35 1.71 -9.41
CA GLN A 646 56.82 1.57 -10.79
C GLN A 646 57.28 0.13 -11.03
N GLU A 647 56.33 -0.80 -11.04
CA GLU A 647 56.34 -2.01 -11.88
C GLU A 647 55.12 -2.85 -11.48
N VAL A 648 54.35 -3.24 -12.50
CA VAL A 648 53.20 -4.13 -12.38
C VAL A 648 53.74 -5.54 -12.17
N ASP A 649 54.19 -5.83 -10.94
CA ASP A 649 54.12 -7.13 -10.28
C ASP A 649 54.63 -7.00 -8.83
N THR A 650 53.83 -7.43 -7.85
CA THR A 650 54.32 -7.97 -6.56
C THR A 650 55.34 -7.16 -5.73
N SER A 651 54.95 -6.02 -5.15
CA SER A 651 55.42 -5.74 -3.77
C SER A 651 54.34 -6.24 -2.82
N SER A 652 54.28 -7.56 -2.65
CA SER A 652 53.47 -8.14 -1.59
C SER A 652 54.06 -7.70 -0.25
N ILE A 653 53.34 -6.82 0.43
CA ILE A 653 53.71 -6.36 1.74
C ILE A 653 53.18 -7.37 2.74
N ARG A 654 54.05 -7.78 3.66
CA ARG A 654 53.67 -8.60 4.81
C ARG A 654 53.97 -7.80 6.07
N ILE A 655 53.01 -7.79 6.99
CA ILE A 655 53.19 -7.19 8.31
C ILE A 655 53.16 -8.30 9.35
N ASP A 656 54.27 -8.46 10.08
CA ASP A 656 54.43 -9.45 11.13
C ASP A 656 54.42 -8.76 12.48
N VAL A 657 53.53 -9.19 13.38
CA VAL A 657 53.42 -8.69 14.77
C VAL A 657 53.61 -9.85 15.74
N ASP A 658 54.29 -9.60 16.86
CA ASP A 658 54.60 -10.60 17.88
C ASP A 658 53.34 -11.29 18.45
N ASP A 659 52.24 -10.55 18.65
CA ASP A 659 50.92 -11.11 18.98
C ASP A 659 50.06 -11.22 17.71
N PRO A 660 49.72 -12.44 17.26
CA PRO A 660 48.87 -12.63 16.08
C PRO A 660 47.43 -12.14 16.29
N ASN A 661 47.01 -11.88 17.55
CA ASN A 661 45.69 -11.32 17.85
C ASN A 661 45.62 -9.80 17.73
N THR A 662 46.74 -9.13 17.43
CA THR A 662 46.74 -7.69 17.17
C THR A 662 45.95 -7.39 15.90
N GLU A 663 44.92 -6.55 16.02
CA GLU A 663 44.11 -6.14 14.89
C GLU A 663 44.85 -5.06 14.09
N LEU A 664 44.93 -5.22 12.77
CA LEU A 664 45.67 -4.34 11.88
C LEU A 664 44.76 -3.85 10.76
N PHE A 665 44.78 -2.55 10.50
CA PHE A 665 43.97 -1.90 9.48
C PHE A 665 44.85 -0.98 8.62
N VAL A 666 44.94 -1.25 7.32
CA VAL A 666 45.79 -0.49 6.40
C VAL A 666 44.95 0.15 5.30
N ASN A 667 45.23 1.41 4.98
CA ASN A 667 44.61 2.09 3.85
C ASN A 667 45.34 1.82 2.53
N ARG A 668 44.69 2.18 1.40
CA ARG A 668 45.27 1.97 0.05
C ARG A 668 45.61 0.51 -0.24
N VAL A 669 44.80 -0.46 0.21
CA VAL A 669 45.03 -1.88 -0.07
C VAL A 669 44.00 -2.39 -1.09
N SER A 670 44.47 -3.16 -2.07
CA SER A 670 43.60 -3.97 -2.95
C SER A 670 43.48 -5.37 -2.37
N LEU A 671 42.45 -5.63 -1.56
CA LEU A 671 42.11 -6.99 -1.12
C LEU A 671 41.04 -7.60 -2.02
N ALA A 672 41.00 -8.93 -2.09
CA ALA A 672 39.90 -9.67 -2.72
C ALA A 672 38.54 -9.25 -2.10
N GLN A 673 37.48 -9.25 -2.90
CA GLN A 673 36.16 -8.67 -2.62
C GLN A 673 35.42 -9.18 -1.35
N SER A 674 35.98 -10.15 -0.62
CA SER A 674 35.30 -10.82 0.50
C SER A 674 35.50 -10.19 1.88
N ASP A 675 36.49 -9.33 2.09
CA ASP A 675 36.74 -8.70 3.40
C ASP A 675 36.05 -7.33 3.54
N PRO A 676 35.51 -6.98 4.73
CA PRO A 676 34.84 -5.71 4.93
C PRO A 676 35.84 -4.55 4.82
N THR A 677 35.56 -3.63 3.89
CA THR A 677 36.24 -2.33 3.82
C THR A 677 35.63 -1.37 4.83
N TYR A 678 36.47 -0.61 5.53
CA TYR A 678 36.07 0.42 6.48
C TYR A 678 36.38 1.81 5.92
N VAL A 679 35.61 2.82 6.33
CA VAL A 679 35.89 4.24 6.07
C VAL A 679 36.16 4.92 7.39
N LYS A 680 37.24 5.71 7.45
CA LYS A 680 37.54 6.54 8.62
C LYS A 680 36.51 7.66 8.73
N ARG A 681 35.89 7.79 9.90
CA ARG A 681 34.89 8.81 10.23
C ARG A 681 35.28 9.53 11.52
N LEU A 682 34.90 10.80 11.59
CA LEU A 682 34.95 11.57 12.82
C LEU A 682 33.58 11.49 13.51
N LEU A 683 33.58 11.09 14.78
CA LEU A 683 32.38 10.86 15.58
C LEU A 683 32.37 11.77 16.80
N HIS A 684 31.26 12.44 17.06
CA HIS A 684 31.13 13.36 18.19
C HIS A 684 30.35 12.70 19.33
N PRO A 685 30.90 12.60 20.56
CA PRO A 685 30.19 12.05 21.69
C PRO A 685 28.97 12.91 22.02
N ILE A 686 27.90 12.26 22.46
CA ILE A 686 26.72 12.91 23.02
C ILE A 686 26.26 12.14 24.26
N ASP A 687 26.19 12.84 25.39
CA ASP A 687 25.71 12.28 26.65
C ASP A 687 24.22 12.61 26.90
N PRO A 688 23.51 11.81 27.72
CA PRO A 688 22.11 12.08 28.03
C PRO A 688 21.90 13.48 28.62
N GLY A 689 20.95 14.23 28.05
CA GLY A 689 20.67 15.62 28.40
C GLY A 689 21.51 16.65 27.64
N GLU A 690 22.61 16.25 27.00
CA GLU A 690 23.47 17.14 26.21
C GLU A 690 22.84 17.48 24.84
N THR A 691 23.13 18.68 24.35
CA THR A 691 22.75 19.15 23.02
C THR A 691 23.98 19.49 22.19
N LEU A 692 24.10 18.87 21.02
CA LEU A 692 25.06 19.25 19.99
C LEU A 692 24.38 20.14 18.96
N THR A 693 25.07 21.21 18.56
CA THR A 693 24.58 22.15 17.53
C THR A 693 25.52 22.10 16.34
N PHE A 694 24.98 22.00 15.13
CA PHE A 694 25.73 22.02 13.87
C PHE A 694 25.25 23.20 13.02
N HIS A 695 26.16 23.93 12.38
CA HIS A 695 25.77 24.93 11.40
C HIS A 695 25.65 24.29 10.03
N TYR A 696 24.43 24.25 9.51
CA TYR A 696 24.15 23.72 8.19
C TYR A 696 23.97 24.85 7.19
N LYS A 697 24.50 24.67 5.99
CA LYS A 697 24.34 25.58 4.86
C LYS A 697 23.79 24.79 3.67
N ARG A 698 22.63 25.20 3.19
CA ARG A 698 21.91 24.59 2.09
C ARG A 698 22.60 24.90 0.76
N SER A 699 22.74 23.90 -0.12
CA SER A 699 23.28 24.13 -1.47
C SER A 699 22.22 24.51 -2.51
N PHE A 700 20.93 24.35 -2.18
CA PHE A 700 19.78 24.54 -3.08
C PHE A 700 19.79 23.64 -4.33
N GLU A 701 20.70 22.67 -4.38
CA GLU A 701 20.77 21.71 -5.47
C GLU A 701 19.63 20.70 -5.39
N PRO A 702 19.04 20.32 -6.53
CA PRO A 702 18.11 19.20 -6.56
C PRO A 702 18.84 17.94 -6.08
N ASN A 703 18.22 17.20 -5.15
CA ASN A 703 18.71 15.93 -4.57
C ASN A 703 19.71 15.99 -3.41
N GLU A 704 19.92 17.16 -2.81
CA GLU A 704 20.59 17.30 -1.52
C GLU A 704 20.01 16.34 -0.45
N LEU A 705 20.88 15.53 0.19
CA LEU A 705 20.49 14.63 1.28
C LEU A 705 21.33 14.90 2.52
N VAL A 706 20.68 15.38 3.58
CA VAL A 706 21.30 15.54 4.90
C VAL A 706 20.96 14.31 5.74
N THR A 707 22.01 13.67 6.29
CA THR A 707 21.88 12.46 7.10
C THR A 707 22.59 12.65 8.42
N LEU A 708 21.85 12.44 9.51
CA LEU A 708 22.41 12.23 10.83
C LEU A 708 22.62 10.72 11.02
N LYS A 709 23.79 10.28 11.44
CA LYS A 709 24.02 8.89 11.84
C LYS A 709 24.32 8.83 13.33
N PHE A 710 23.53 8.06 14.07
CA PHE A 710 23.70 7.88 15.51
C PHE A 710 24.28 6.49 15.82
N PHE A 711 25.36 6.45 16.58
CA PHE A 711 26.09 5.24 16.97
C PHE A 711 25.90 5.01 18.47
N PRO A 712 24.96 4.14 18.90
CA PRO A 712 24.81 3.82 20.31
C PRO A 712 26.08 3.16 20.84
N SER A 713 26.54 3.59 22.02
CA SER A 713 27.62 2.94 22.76
C SER A 713 27.01 1.94 23.74
N SER A 714 27.48 0.70 23.73
CA SER A 714 27.00 -0.34 24.66
C SER A 714 27.76 -0.37 25.99
N GLY A 715 28.77 0.48 26.18
CA GLY A 715 29.72 0.34 27.30
C GLY A 715 30.62 -0.90 27.17
N GLN A 716 31.24 -1.33 28.28
CA GLN A 716 32.07 -2.55 28.32
C GLN A 716 31.23 -3.80 28.00
N LYS A 717 31.76 -4.65 27.09
CA LYS A 717 31.25 -5.94 26.57
C LYS A 717 29.74 -6.20 26.79
N PRO A 718 28.89 -6.11 25.76
CA PRO A 718 27.47 -6.40 25.88
C PRO A 718 27.26 -7.89 26.22
N SER A 719 27.08 -8.19 27.51
CA SER A 719 26.59 -9.49 27.99
C SER A 719 25.07 -9.63 27.81
N SER A 720 24.39 -8.59 27.32
CA SER A 720 22.94 -8.52 27.23
C SER A 720 22.51 -8.46 25.76
N THR A 721 21.68 -9.42 25.36
CA THR A 721 20.93 -9.43 24.10
C THR A 721 19.74 -8.46 24.11
N ALA A 722 19.54 -7.69 25.20
CA ALA A 722 18.41 -6.79 25.31
C ALA A 722 18.50 -5.63 24.30
N PRO A 723 17.38 -5.25 23.67
CA PRO A 723 17.34 -4.11 22.77
C PRO A 723 17.70 -2.82 23.51
N VAL A 724 18.62 -2.05 22.92
CA VAL A 724 18.95 -0.71 23.40
C VAL A 724 17.97 0.26 22.75
N HIS A 725 17.18 0.94 23.59
CA HIS A 725 16.24 1.98 23.18
C HIS A 725 16.85 3.35 23.49
N THR A 726 17.11 4.13 22.45
CA THR A 726 17.66 5.49 22.59
C THR A 726 16.72 6.49 21.96
N ARG A 727 16.46 7.62 22.62
CA ARG A 727 15.58 8.68 22.10
C ARG A 727 16.35 9.95 21.83
N LEU A 728 16.31 10.42 20.59
CA LEU A 728 16.91 11.67 20.14
C LEU A 728 15.81 12.71 19.85
N GLN A 729 16.08 13.97 20.17
CA GLN A 729 15.34 15.12 19.65
C GLN A 729 16.21 15.83 18.63
N ILE A 730 15.64 16.13 17.47
CA ILE A 730 16.33 16.84 16.39
C ILE A 730 15.49 18.07 16.03
N SER A 731 16.08 19.25 16.21
CA SER A 731 15.45 20.54 15.94
C SER A 731 16.22 21.31 14.87
N LEU A 732 15.53 21.69 13.80
CA LEU A 732 16.03 22.59 12.78
C LEU A 732 15.60 24.01 13.18
N LEU A 733 16.55 24.84 13.60
CA LEU A 733 16.30 26.22 14.02
C LEU A 733 16.22 27.15 12.81
N ALA A 734 15.27 26.88 11.93
CA ALA A 734 15.02 27.59 10.68
C ALA A 734 13.62 28.21 10.68
N LYS A 735 13.46 29.36 10.03
CA LYS A 735 12.18 29.99 9.75
C LYS A 735 11.62 29.51 8.43
N ARG A 736 10.30 29.42 8.40
CA ARG A 736 9.58 29.16 7.17
C ARG A 736 9.50 30.41 6.32
N VAL A 737 9.34 30.21 5.02
CA VAL A 737 8.97 31.30 4.12
C VAL A 737 7.57 31.77 4.53
N GLU A 738 7.47 32.98 5.07
CA GLU A 738 6.20 33.65 5.32
C GLU A 738 5.55 34.01 3.99
N SER A 739 4.89 33.03 3.39
CA SER A 739 4.17 33.23 2.15
C SER A 739 2.93 32.35 2.12
N ASN A 740 1.84 32.94 1.67
CA ASN A 740 0.60 32.25 1.35
C ASN A 740 0.71 31.52 -0.02
N GLN A 741 1.87 30.94 -0.31
CA GLN A 741 2.17 30.23 -1.56
C GLN A 741 2.17 28.71 -1.36
N ALA A 742 2.06 27.99 -2.47
CA ALA A 742 2.05 26.53 -2.50
C ALA A 742 3.46 25.97 -2.69
N PHE A 743 3.93 25.16 -1.75
CA PHE A 743 5.21 24.47 -1.79
C PHE A 743 5.09 23.02 -2.30
N SER A 744 6.11 22.51 -2.99
CA SER A 744 6.20 21.12 -3.47
C SER A 744 6.67 20.13 -2.39
N THR A 745 7.37 20.63 -1.37
CA THR A 745 7.97 19.85 -0.28
C THR A 745 7.69 20.49 1.07
N TRP A 746 7.81 19.70 2.14
CA TRP A 746 7.60 20.16 3.50
C TRP A 746 8.70 19.67 4.42
N THR A 747 9.31 20.61 5.13
CA THR A 747 10.31 20.37 6.16
C THR A 747 9.63 20.23 7.50
N HIS A 748 9.93 19.17 8.24
CA HIS A 748 9.56 19.13 9.66
C HIS A 748 10.66 19.82 10.46
N LEU A 749 10.33 20.81 11.28
CA LEU A 749 11.35 21.52 12.07
C LEU A 749 11.77 20.70 13.29
N GLU A 750 10.82 20.01 13.91
CA GLU A 750 11.09 19.16 15.08
C GLU A 750 10.80 17.68 14.80
N ARG A 751 11.69 16.83 15.29
CA ARG A 751 11.57 15.37 15.22
C ARG A 751 12.00 14.75 16.55
N THR A 752 11.28 13.71 16.96
CA THR A 752 11.71 12.80 18.02
C THR A 752 11.96 11.44 17.36
N VAL A 753 13.15 10.88 17.58
CA VAL A 753 13.58 9.64 16.95
C VAL A 753 13.95 8.62 18.00
N ASP A 754 13.19 7.53 18.06
CA ASP A 754 13.50 6.33 18.82
C ASP A 754 14.39 5.42 17.98
N VAL A 755 15.64 5.27 18.39
CA VAL A 755 16.62 4.38 17.79
C VAL A 755 16.59 3.05 18.55
N ASN A 756 16.10 2.02 17.89
CA ASN A 756 16.12 0.65 18.40
C ASN A 756 17.32 -0.09 17.82
N PHE A 757 18.13 -0.66 18.69
CA PHE A 757 19.28 -1.46 18.30
C PHE A 757 19.25 -2.82 19.00
N THR A 758 19.36 -3.90 18.22
CA THR A 758 19.53 -5.26 18.75
C THR A 758 20.96 -5.72 18.46
N PRO A 759 21.80 -5.99 19.47
CA PRO A 759 23.23 -6.27 19.29
C PRO A 759 23.65 -7.51 18.49
N ASN A 760 22.73 -8.26 17.87
CA ASN A 760 23.01 -9.65 17.47
C ASN A 760 22.87 -9.99 15.98
N ASN A 761 22.84 -9.02 15.07
CA ASN A 761 22.94 -9.33 13.64
C ASN A 761 24.42 -9.52 13.26
N GLN A 762 24.90 -10.77 13.30
CA GLN A 762 26.24 -11.25 12.94
C GLN A 762 26.72 -10.91 11.51
N ALA A 763 25.99 -10.08 10.75
CA ALA A 763 26.28 -9.75 9.36
C ALA A 763 26.86 -8.34 9.14
N GLU A 764 26.78 -7.43 10.12
CA GLU A 764 27.34 -6.07 9.97
C GLU A 764 28.62 -5.90 10.79
N ALA A 765 29.70 -5.52 10.11
CA ALA A 765 30.97 -5.25 10.77
C ALA A 765 30.83 -4.07 11.76
N VAL A 766 31.11 -4.35 13.03
CA VAL A 766 31.05 -3.39 14.13
C VAL A 766 32.11 -2.28 13.90
N PRO A 767 31.76 -0.99 14.03
CA PRO A 767 32.74 0.07 13.90
C PRO A 767 33.81 0.00 14.98
N ILE A 768 35.01 0.42 14.62
CA ILE A 768 36.19 0.28 15.46
C ILE A 768 36.64 1.66 15.91
N VAL A 769 36.51 1.94 17.20
CA VAL A 769 37.02 3.18 17.80
C VAL A 769 38.54 3.09 17.86
N LEU A 770 39.23 4.02 17.20
CA LEU A 770 40.69 3.96 17.06
C LEU A 770 41.43 4.36 18.34
N ALA A 771 40.77 5.11 19.22
CA ALA A 771 41.32 5.60 20.50
C ALA A 771 41.02 4.69 21.70
N SER A 772 40.33 3.54 21.51
CA SER A 772 39.91 2.67 22.61
C SER A 772 39.86 1.20 22.22
N ASN A 773 40.30 0.34 23.15
CA ASN A 773 40.16 -1.12 23.01
C ASN A 773 38.88 -1.66 23.66
N ASP A 774 38.32 -0.92 24.63
CA ASP A 774 37.22 -1.40 25.47
C ASP A 774 35.85 -0.89 25.02
N GLU A 775 35.82 0.19 24.24
CA GLU A 775 34.59 0.77 23.76
C GLU A 775 34.13 0.10 22.46
N GLN A 776 32.92 -0.47 22.51
CA GLN A 776 32.21 -0.96 21.34
C GLN A 776 31.03 -0.03 21.05
N ILE A 777 30.94 0.37 19.77
CA ILE A 777 29.83 1.16 19.24
C ILE A 777 29.10 0.33 18.20
N ALA A 778 27.79 0.46 18.11
CA ALA A 778 27.00 -0.20 17.08
C ALA A 778 27.33 0.34 15.67
N PRO A 779 26.98 -0.38 14.57
CA PRO A 779 27.12 0.06 13.16
C PRO A 779 26.55 1.44 12.81
N GLY A 780 25.69 1.95 13.68
CA GLY A 780 25.09 3.27 13.64
C GLY A 780 23.86 3.32 12.75
N GLN A 781 22.81 3.97 13.24
CA GLN A 781 21.53 4.07 12.55
C GLN A 781 21.44 5.41 11.81
N PRO A 782 21.27 5.41 10.47
CA PRO A 782 21.03 6.63 9.72
C PRO A 782 19.63 7.19 10.01
N ILE A 783 19.55 8.52 10.04
CA ILE A 783 18.36 9.35 10.25
C ILE A 783 18.36 10.42 9.16
N PHE A 784 17.42 10.30 8.22
CA PHE A 784 17.31 11.23 7.09
C PHE A 784 16.56 12.51 7.47
N LEU A 785 17.15 13.66 7.13
CA LEU A 785 16.60 14.98 7.40
C LEU A 785 16.20 15.65 6.08
N PRO A 786 14.97 15.44 5.58
CA PRO A 786 14.50 16.11 4.37
C PRO A 786 14.31 17.61 4.67
N ILE A 787 14.88 18.44 3.80
CA ILE A 787 14.81 19.90 3.85
C ILE A 787 14.22 20.37 2.51
N GLY A 788 13.08 21.05 2.59
CA GLY A 788 12.25 21.48 1.49
C GLY A 788 12.40 22.95 1.14
N GLU A 789 11.67 23.40 0.13
CA GLU A 789 11.60 24.80 -0.32
C GLU A 789 10.84 25.72 0.63
N ASP A 790 10.16 25.16 1.63
CA ASP A 790 9.40 25.88 2.65
C ASP A 790 10.28 26.60 3.70
N ILE A 791 11.60 26.41 3.66
CA ILE A 791 12.57 27.04 4.56
C ILE A 791 13.18 28.28 3.90
N ALA A 792 13.11 29.41 4.59
CA ALA A 792 13.54 30.71 4.06
C ALA A 792 15.07 30.88 4.10
N GLU A 793 15.74 30.38 5.15
CA GLU A 793 17.17 30.61 5.30
C GLU A 793 18.03 29.65 4.48
N ALA A 794 19.10 30.20 3.90
CA ALA A 794 20.17 29.41 3.29
C ALA A 794 21.07 28.72 4.32
N SER A 795 21.07 29.16 5.57
CA SER A 795 21.87 28.57 6.64
C SER A 795 21.15 28.68 7.97
N PHE A 796 21.17 27.61 8.75
CA PHE A 796 20.51 27.54 10.05
C PHE A 796 21.17 26.47 10.95
N PRO A 797 21.02 26.58 12.28
CA PRO A 797 21.49 25.56 13.21
C PRO A 797 20.62 24.29 13.19
N ILE A 798 21.27 23.13 13.25
CA ILE A 798 20.65 21.83 13.54
C ILE A 798 21.07 21.42 14.94
N GLN A 799 20.10 21.27 15.84
CA GLN A 799 20.33 20.82 17.21
C GLN A 799 19.94 19.36 17.37
N ILE A 800 20.80 18.60 18.02
CA ILE A 800 20.61 17.17 18.32
C ILE A 800 20.78 17.01 19.82
N ARG A 801 19.72 16.53 20.48
CA ARG A 801 19.71 16.29 21.92
C ARG A 801 19.42 14.82 22.20
N LEU A 802 20.22 14.21 23.07
CA LEU A 802 19.97 12.86 23.57
C LEU A 802 19.02 12.95 24.77
N LEU A 803 17.76 12.54 24.58
CA LEU A 803 16.73 12.63 25.62
C LEU A 803 16.78 11.45 26.61
N ASN A 804 17.01 10.25 26.10
CA ASN A 804 17.06 9.01 26.90
C ASN A 804 17.94 7.96 26.19
N GLY A 805 18.50 7.03 26.94
CA GLY A 805 19.39 5.97 26.47
C GLY A 805 20.82 6.13 26.98
N ASN A 806 21.69 5.22 26.55
CA ASN A 806 23.11 5.31 26.86
C ASN A 806 23.78 6.41 26.03
N ARG A 807 24.96 6.85 26.48
CA ARG A 807 25.85 7.70 25.67
C ARG A 807 26.01 7.12 24.27
N GLY A 808 26.21 7.99 23.29
CA GLY A 808 26.46 7.56 21.92
C GLY A 808 27.33 8.55 21.18
N TYR A 809 27.42 8.33 19.87
CA TYR A 809 28.11 9.23 18.98
C TYR A 809 27.23 9.66 17.83
N VAL A 810 27.46 10.86 17.32
CA VAL A 810 26.80 11.39 16.14
C VAL A 810 27.81 11.78 15.06
N SER A 811 27.40 11.59 13.82
CA SER A 811 28.02 12.20 12.64
C SER A 811 26.89 12.79 11.80
N LEU A 812 27.00 14.08 11.46
CA LEU A 812 26.09 14.76 10.56
C LEU A 812 26.84 15.04 9.27
N TYR A 813 26.29 14.56 8.16
CA TYR A 813 26.91 14.76 6.86
C TYR A 813 25.87 14.99 5.78
N GLN A 814 26.36 15.50 4.66
CA GLN A 814 25.57 15.73 3.46
C GLN A 814 26.14 14.94 2.27
N LEU A 815 25.23 14.51 1.40
CA LEU A 815 25.53 13.99 0.08
C LEU A 815 24.92 14.91 -0.99
N ARG A 816 25.74 15.30 -1.97
CA ARG A 816 25.35 16.08 -3.16
C ARG A 816 25.70 15.32 -4.43
N GLN A 817 25.00 15.57 -5.53
CA GLN A 817 25.39 15.01 -6.81
C GLN A 817 26.66 15.71 -7.30
N GLU A 818 27.63 14.96 -7.83
CA GLU A 818 28.84 15.57 -8.40
C GLU A 818 28.48 16.37 -9.65
N LEU A 819 28.66 17.69 -9.60
CA LEU A 819 28.51 18.56 -10.77
C LEU A 819 29.72 18.36 -11.67
N LYS A 820 29.53 17.72 -12.83
CA LYS A 820 30.54 17.76 -13.88
C LYS A 820 30.65 19.21 -14.36
N PHE A 821 31.69 19.92 -13.92
CA PHE A 821 32.19 21.04 -14.67
C PHE A 821 32.71 20.50 -16.00
N ASP A 822 32.01 20.79 -17.09
CA ASP A 822 32.58 20.64 -18.43
C ASP A 822 33.76 21.63 -18.50
N SER A 823 34.96 21.14 -18.19
CA SER A 823 36.21 21.86 -18.41
C SER A 823 36.53 21.87 -19.91
N LYS A 824 35.66 22.52 -20.69
CA LYS A 824 35.91 23.02 -22.04
C LYS A 824 35.21 24.37 -22.20
N VAL A 825 35.55 25.31 -21.32
CA VAL A 825 35.62 26.71 -21.72
C VAL A 825 37.06 26.92 -22.14
N SER A 826 37.27 26.84 -23.45
CA SER A 826 38.50 27.25 -24.13
C SER A 826 38.90 28.66 -23.68
N VAL A 827 40.09 28.76 -23.10
CA VAL A 827 40.89 29.97 -23.18
C VAL A 827 41.84 29.77 -24.36
N GLU A 828 41.87 30.80 -25.20
CA GLU A 828 42.42 30.92 -26.57
C GLU A 828 41.52 30.43 -27.72
#